data_AF-A0A1R1EWM7-F1
#
_entry.id   AF-A0A1R1EWM7-F1
#
_cell.length_a   1.000
_cell.length_b   1.000
_cell.length_c   1.000
_cell.angle_alpha   90.00
_cell.angle_beta   90.00
_cell.angle_gamma   90.00
#
_symmetry.space_group_name_H-M   'P 1'
#
loop_
_entity.id
_entity.type
_entity.pdbx_description
1 polymer ?
#
loop_
_entity_poly.entity_id
_entity_poly.type
_entity_poly.pdbx_seq_one_letter_code
_entity_poly.pdbx_strand_id
1 'polypeptide(L)'
;MNDLRGSKWRKWDLHFHTPSSFDYQNKSITNLEIIEGLEKKEVRAVAITDHHVMDVERIEELQRLGKEKGITVFPGIELRSELGGSESIHFIGIFPEDSDVREISVKLQGKLEITSSDIRRKGDDFVYSDFKESSELIHELGGIVTVHAGKKTNGIESIRNNQKYKQAIKKDLVEGGYIDVFEVGQLDDVDDYQNIVFPHLGRNFPLIICSDNHLIKEYHTKANLWIKSDLTYKGLKQAITDSNDRIKLGIKPEQIVNYETKKTKIIDSLIINKTNHKMTDSWFDECNLKFNSGLVSIIGNKGNGKSALVDILGLLGGSSHNTFEFLNEKKFRNSKNNISQHFEATLKWASEDTFTKSLSENVSNTEVEKVKYIPQQYLEKLCNEMNIASGNSFDDEIKKVIFSHISIENRLGCETFDLLLALKTKELSEEMNIYRMQVSETNSLICEIELKLTNTYREQLTEQLRVKQLEYDQHIKTKPEVVEKPLSGDQVDSGYAQLAEEVALLNAQKSQLQDEKYMKVEKRKFFVKKQEAVKSSLGKIDNFVLQFDKLIKDLSENLELLEVNQEQIITLKIDKSLLLFNQEQINDELIKLTEYLDENSVESYNYLYEGLNEKLKQLEEKLDRPNKLYQSYLTQMEQWGRVEKELMGDALTPNSLAYIRNQLIELDSLLPAELIKLKDLRKQLSNQIFDLIQKLISTYKDLYNPVQIAISTHPLIREKYQLNFEVSIVLNTFVEEFFKMVGNSRGSFYGTEDGNRRLKDIIDKYEFLNFDSIVSFIEEIILNLETDQRYSSKSDIPIESQLRKGVTKEQIYSFLFNLNYLSPIYALKLGDKEIDKLSPGEKGALLLMFYLLVDLDDRPLIIDQPEENLDNQSVFELLVPCIKEAKNRRQIFIVTHNPNLAVVCDAEQIIYSSIDKKNGNRVNYLTGAIENIEVNNKIVDILEGTWPAFDNRTNKYIMLV
;
A
#
# COMPACT_ATOMS: atom_id res chain seq x y z
N MET A 1 -35.88 -21.93 22.69
CA MET A 1 -34.64 -22.73 22.81
C MET A 1 -33.43 -21.85 22.57
N ASN A 2 -32.49 -21.81 23.51
CA ASN A 2 -31.24 -21.03 23.39
C ASN A 2 -30.17 -21.84 22.65
N ASP A 3 -29.46 -21.23 21.72
CA ASP A 3 -28.35 -21.85 20.99
C ASP A 3 -27.00 -21.36 21.52
N LEU A 4 -26.06 -22.27 21.78
CA LEU A 4 -24.73 -21.89 22.27
C LEU A 4 -23.93 -21.08 21.24
N ARG A 5 -24.28 -21.19 19.96
CA ARG A 5 -23.72 -20.34 18.88
C ARG A 5 -24.40 -18.97 18.80
N GLY A 6 -25.31 -18.65 19.72
CA GLY A 6 -26.08 -17.41 19.70
C GLY A 6 -27.11 -17.34 18.57
N SER A 7 -27.44 -16.11 18.15
CA SER A 7 -28.52 -15.82 17.20
C SER A 7 -28.21 -16.42 15.83
N LYS A 8 -29.20 -17.09 15.23
CA LYS A 8 -29.10 -17.65 13.88
C LYS A 8 -30.33 -17.31 13.07
N TRP A 9 -30.13 -17.12 11.77
CA TRP A 9 -31.23 -17.05 10.83
C TRP A 9 -31.98 -18.37 10.75
N ARG A 10 -33.28 -18.31 10.99
CA ARG A 10 -34.21 -19.45 10.85
C ARG A 10 -35.49 -18.98 10.18
N LYS A 11 -36.28 -19.91 9.63
CA LYS A 11 -37.61 -19.62 9.08
C LYS A 11 -38.63 -19.60 10.21
N TRP A 12 -39.41 -18.54 10.27
CA TRP A 12 -40.47 -18.32 11.25
C TRP A 12 -41.81 -18.15 10.53
N ASP A 13 -42.90 -18.47 11.22
CA ASP A 13 -44.25 -18.23 10.74
C ASP A 13 -45.14 -17.73 11.88
N LEU A 14 -45.36 -16.42 11.94
CA LEU A 14 -46.00 -15.78 13.09
C LEU A 14 -47.53 -15.65 12.94
N HIS A 15 -48.11 -16.34 11.95
CA HIS A 15 -49.54 -16.37 11.71
C HIS A 15 -49.94 -17.72 11.11
N PHE A 16 -50.51 -18.60 11.94
CA PHE A 16 -50.87 -19.96 11.56
C PHE A 16 -52.12 -20.43 12.30
N HIS A 17 -53.09 -20.99 11.57
CA HIS A 17 -54.33 -21.52 12.13
C HIS A 17 -54.24 -23.02 12.34
N THR A 18 -55.05 -23.53 13.24
CA THR A 18 -55.21 -24.95 13.54
C THR A 18 -56.66 -25.37 13.38
N PRO A 19 -56.98 -26.67 13.47
CA PRO A 19 -58.36 -27.15 13.53
C PRO A 19 -59.27 -26.45 14.55
N SER A 20 -58.72 -25.70 15.51
CA SER A 20 -59.48 -24.93 16.48
C SER A 20 -60.05 -23.62 15.93
N SER A 21 -59.46 -23.02 14.88
CA SER A 21 -60.06 -21.89 14.13
C SER A 21 -61.28 -22.34 13.33
N PHE A 22 -62.39 -21.60 13.33
CA PHE A 22 -63.67 -22.04 12.75
C PHE A 22 -63.58 -22.38 11.25
N ASP A 23 -62.74 -21.69 10.50
CA ASP A 23 -62.53 -21.77 9.05
C ASP A 23 -61.40 -22.72 8.62
N TYR A 24 -60.77 -23.43 9.56
CA TYR A 24 -59.75 -24.42 9.23
C TYR A 24 -60.33 -25.55 8.36
N GLN A 25 -59.72 -25.76 7.18
CA GLN A 25 -60.32 -26.55 6.11
C GLN A 25 -60.48 -28.03 6.45
N ASN A 26 -59.57 -28.59 7.26
CA ASN A 26 -59.61 -29.99 7.66
C ASN A 26 -59.47 -30.19 9.17
N LYS A 27 -60.60 -30.37 9.85
CA LYS A 27 -60.68 -30.56 11.30
C LYS A 27 -60.11 -31.88 11.82
N SER A 28 -59.83 -32.84 10.94
CA SER A 28 -59.29 -34.17 11.31
C SER A 28 -57.76 -34.21 11.44
N ILE A 29 -57.07 -33.12 11.07
CA ILE A 29 -55.61 -33.02 11.18
C ILE A 29 -55.17 -33.11 12.64
N THR A 30 -54.21 -33.99 12.90
CA THR A 30 -53.61 -34.17 14.21
C THR A 30 -52.52 -33.14 14.50
N ASN A 31 -52.25 -32.88 15.78
CA ASN A 31 -51.18 -31.98 16.20
C ASN A 31 -49.79 -32.46 15.75
N LEU A 32 -49.58 -33.77 15.66
CA LEU A 32 -48.34 -34.35 15.12
C LEU A 32 -48.16 -34.05 13.63
N GLU A 33 -49.21 -34.22 12.82
CA GLU A 33 -49.17 -33.87 11.39
C GLU A 33 -48.87 -32.39 11.15
N ILE A 34 -49.34 -31.49 12.04
CA ILE A 34 -49.01 -30.06 11.98
C ILE A 34 -47.50 -29.86 12.17
N ILE A 35 -46.93 -30.39 13.25
CA ILE A 35 -45.50 -30.24 13.57
C ILE A 35 -44.60 -30.88 12.51
N GLU A 36 -44.95 -32.08 12.02
CA GLU A 36 -44.19 -32.75 10.95
C GLU A 36 -44.25 -31.98 9.63
N GLY A 37 -45.41 -31.37 9.32
CA GLY A 37 -45.57 -30.50 8.16
C GLY A 37 -44.68 -29.26 8.24
N LEU A 38 -44.65 -28.59 9.39
CA LEU A 38 -43.79 -27.44 9.66
C LEU A 38 -42.30 -27.82 9.61
N GLU A 39 -41.93 -28.96 10.20
CA GLU A 39 -40.56 -29.49 10.17
C GLU A 39 -40.08 -29.71 8.74
N LYS A 40 -40.90 -30.34 7.89
CA LYS A 40 -40.62 -30.60 6.47
C LYS A 40 -40.43 -29.31 5.66
N LYS A 41 -41.06 -28.22 6.08
CA LYS A 41 -40.93 -26.89 5.47
C LYS A 41 -39.80 -26.06 6.08
N GLU A 42 -39.04 -26.65 7.00
CA GLU A 42 -37.92 -26.03 7.73
C GLU A 42 -38.32 -24.84 8.61
N VAL A 43 -39.60 -24.76 9.00
CA VAL A 43 -40.06 -23.79 10.00
C VAL A 43 -39.51 -24.21 11.36
N ARG A 44 -39.02 -23.23 12.13
CA ARG A 44 -38.43 -23.45 13.46
C ARG A 44 -39.10 -22.66 14.58
N ALA A 45 -39.98 -21.74 14.22
CA ALA A 45 -40.83 -21.01 15.14
C ALA A 45 -42.17 -20.74 14.48
N VAL A 46 -43.27 -20.98 15.20
CA VAL A 46 -44.63 -20.75 14.71
C VAL A 46 -45.48 -20.09 15.80
N ALA A 47 -46.35 -19.15 15.46
CA ALA A 47 -47.39 -18.66 16.37
C ALA A 47 -48.73 -19.26 15.98
N ILE A 48 -49.44 -19.83 16.96
CA ILE A 48 -50.78 -20.39 16.77
C ILE A 48 -51.80 -19.30 17.04
N THR A 49 -52.54 -18.89 16.01
CA THR A 49 -53.31 -17.64 16.01
C THR A 49 -54.75 -17.89 15.55
N ASP A 50 -55.41 -18.88 16.16
CA ASP A 50 -56.79 -19.21 15.82
C ASP A 50 -57.75 -18.01 16.05
N HIS A 51 -58.78 -17.89 15.21
CA HIS A 51 -59.74 -16.79 15.30
C HIS A 51 -60.50 -16.80 16.63
N HIS A 52 -60.35 -15.73 17.41
CA HIS A 52 -61.06 -15.46 18.67
C HIS A 52 -60.91 -16.54 19.76
N VAL A 53 -60.05 -17.54 19.57
CA VAL A 53 -59.92 -18.70 20.43
C VAL A 53 -58.45 -19.01 20.67
N MET A 54 -58.10 -19.29 21.93
CA MET A 54 -56.84 -19.92 22.30
C MET A 54 -57.14 -21.31 22.86
N ASP A 55 -56.97 -22.34 22.04
CA ASP A 55 -57.15 -23.73 22.46
C ASP A 55 -55.94 -24.17 23.30
N VAL A 56 -56.09 -24.03 24.62
CA VAL A 56 -55.05 -24.32 25.60
C VAL A 56 -54.48 -25.72 25.41
N GLU A 57 -55.34 -26.75 25.34
CA GLU A 57 -54.89 -28.15 25.28
C GLU A 57 -54.09 -28.41 24.00
N ARG A 58 -54.58 -27.88 22.88
CA ARG A 58 -53.90 -27.99 21.59
C ARG A 58 -52.56 -27.24 21.57
N ILE A 59 -52.52 -26.01 22.05
CA ILE A 59 -51.29 -25.20 22.08
C ILE A 59 -50.25 -25.86 22.99
N GLU A 60 -50.62 -26.30 24.20
CA GLU A 60 -49.72 -27.01 25.12
C GLU A 60 -49.19 -28.32 24.50
N GLU A 61 -50.04 -29.07 23.77
CA GLU A 61 -49.60 -30.28 23.07
C GLU A 61 -48.65 -29.95 21.90
N LEU A 62 -48.96 -28.94 21.08
CA LEU A 62 -48.10 -28.48 19.99
C LEU A 62 -46.75 -27.97 20.52
N GLN A 63 -46.72 -27.29 21.65
CA GLN A 63 -45.49 -26.87 22.33
C GLN A 63 -44.63 -28.07 22.74
N ARG A 64 -45.25 -29.13 23.29
CA ARG A 64 -44.56 -30.38 23.65
C ARG A 64 -43.98 -31.08 22.42
N LEU A 65 -44.80 -31.32 21.40
CA LEU A 65 -44.39 -32.00 20.16
C LEU A 65 -43.36 -31.17 19.38
N GLY A 66 -43.55 -29.86 19.29
CA GLY A 66 -42.61 -28.94 18.67
C GLY A 66 -41.24 -28.96 19.36
N LYS A 67 -41.21 -28.97 20.69
CA LYS A 67 -39.96 -29.05 21.46
C LYS A 67 -39.14 -30.30 21.14
N GLU A 68 -39.79 -31.46 20.94
CA GLU A 68 -39.13 -32.71 20.53
C GLU A 68 -38.49 -32.61 19.13
N LYS A 69 -39.06 -31.76 18.25
CA LYS A 69 -38.61 -31.53 16.87
C LYS A 69 -37.77 -30.26 16.66
N GLY A 70 -37.47 -29.52 17.72
CA GLY A 70 -36.71 -28.26 17.61
C GLY A 70 -37.52 -27.08 17.06
N ILE A 71 -38.85 -27.09 17.19
CA ILE A 71 -39.77 -26.02 16.79
C ILE A 71 -40.33 -25.33 18.04
N THR A 72 -40.20 -24.01 18.12
CA THR A 72 -40.85 -23.22 19.17
C THR A 72 -42.27 -22.85 18.74
N VAL A 73 -43.25 -23.06 19.61
CA VAL A 73 -44.65 -22.71 19.37
C VAL A 73 -45.05 -21.59 20.32
N PHE A 74 -45.42 -20.44 19.76
CA PHE A 74 -45.91 -19.28 20.49
C PHE A 74 -47.43 -19.36 20.63
N PRO A 75 -47.97 -19.17 21.84
CA PRO A 75 -49.39 -18.94 22.01
C PRO A 75 -49.78 -17.61 21.37
N GLY A 76 -50.88 -17.60 20.62
CA GLY A 76 -51.41 -16.39 20.03
C GLY A 76 -52.91 -16.48 19.82
N ILE A 77 -53.48 -15.38 19.34
CA ILE A 77 -54.90 -15.25 19.01
C ILE A 77 -55.03 -14.22 17.89
N GLU A 78 -55.90 -14.49 16.93
CA GLU A 78 -56.29 -13.49 15.96
C GLU A 78 -57.63 -12.85 16.34
N LEU A 79 -57.66 -11.52 16.33
CA LEU A 79 -58.79 -10.70 16.68
C LEU A 79 -59.19 -9.82 15.50
N ARG A 80 -60.43 -9.34 15.56
CA ARG A 80 -61.06 -8.52 14.53
C ARG A 80 -61.57 -7.23 15.17
N SER A 81 -61.33 -6.10 14.53
CA SER A 81 -61.80 -4.79 15.00
C SER A 81 -62.51 -3.99 13.91
N GLU A 82 -63.39 -3.08 14.33
CA GLU A 82 -64.09 -2.12 13.46
C GLU A 82 -63.49 -0.73 13.67
N LEU A 83 -62.78 -0.23 12.66
CA LEU A 83 -62.10 1.08 12.70
C LEU A 83 -62.54 2.01 11.54
N GLY A 84 -63.74 1.80 10.98
CA GLY A 84 -64.31 2.64 9.93
C GLY A 84 -63.68 2.42 8.54
N GLY A 85 -63.11 1.21 8.34
CA GLY A 85 -62.60 0.71 7.07
C GLY A 85 -63.72 0.20 6.15
N SER A 86 -63.37 -0.24 4.94
CA SER A 86 -64.31 -0.97 4.07
C SER A 86 -64.52 -2.42 4.49
N GLU A 87 -63.60 -2.95 5.30
CA GLU A 87 -63.57 -4.30 5.84
C GLU A 87 -63.17 -4.19 7.32
N SER A 88 -63.41 -5.25 8.08
CA SER A 88 -62.88 -5.35 9.44
C SER A 88 -61.36 -5.48 9.42
N ILE A 89 -60.70 -5.02 10.48
CA ILE A 89 -59.24 -5.08 10.59
C ILE A 89 -58.84 -6.28 11.45
N HIS A 90 -57.96 -7.12 10.90
CA HIS A 90 -57.40 -8.26 11.60
C HIS A 90 -56.07 -7.89 12.25
N PHE A 91 -55.91 -8.32 13.50
CA PHE A 91 -54.69 -8.14 14.27
C PHE A 91 -54.49 -9.31 15.23
N ILE A 92 -53.23 -9.59 15.55
CA ILE A 92 -52.81 -10.81 16.23
C ILE A 92 -52.11 -10.42 17.52
N GLY A 93 -52.52 -11.05 18.62
CA GLY A 93 -51.74 -11.08 19.85
C GLY A 93 -50.82 -12.29 19.87
N ILE A 94 -49.51 -12.09 20.05
CA ILE A 94 -48.52 -13.17 20.20
C ILE A 94 -47.89 -13.06 21.58
N PHE A 95 -47.83 -14.17 22.31
CA PHE A 95 -47.42 -14.23 23.70
C PHE A 95 -46.15 -15.08 23.91
N PRO A 96 -45.46 -14.92 25.07
CA PRO A 96 -44.29 -15.73 25.40
C PRO A 96 -44.57 -17.23 25.37
N GLU A 97 -43.62 -18.03 24.87
CA GLU A 97 -43.75 -19.48 24.79
C GLU A 97 -43.81 -20.17 26.17
N ASP A 98 -43.34 -19.48 27.22
CA ASP A 98 -43.29 -19.93 28.62
C ASP A 98 -44.42 -19.35 29.48
N SER A 99 -45.38 -18.66 28.87
CA SER A 99 -46.52 -18.07 29.57
C SER A 99 -47.61 -19.10 29.94
N ASP A 100 -48.41 -18.80 30.96
CA ASP A 100 -49.60 -19.59 31.28
C ASP A 100 -50.71 -19.28 30.27
N VAL A 101 -50.83 -20.16 29.26
CA VAL A 101 -51.80 -20.05 28.16
C VAL A 101 -53.25 -19.99 28.69
N ARG A 102 -53.55 -20.66 29.82
CA ARG A 102 -54.89 -20.65 30.41
C ARG A 102 -55.20 -19.30 31.01
N GLU A 103 -54.27 -18.74 31.77
CA GLU A 103 -54.44 -17.44 32.39
C GLU A 103 -54.66 -16.34 31.33
N ILE A 104 -53.83 -16.35 30.28
CA ILE A 104 -53.96 -15.43 29.14
C ILE A 104 -55.32 -15.60 28.46
N SER A 105 -55.68 -16.83 28.11
CA SER A 105 -56.95 -17.14 27.44
C SER A 105 -58.17 -16.66 28.26
N VAL A 106 -58.20 -16.94 29.57
CA VAL A 106 -59.30 -16.53 30.45
C VAL A 106 -59.42 -15.01 30.55
N LYS A 107 -58.28 -14.30 30.69
CA LYS A 107 -58.28 -12.83 30.79
C LYS A 107 -58.74 -12.17 29.49
N LEU A 108 -58.28 -12.66 28.34
CA LEU A 108 -58.71 -12.19 27.03
C LEU A 108 -60.20 -12.47 26.81
N GLN A 109 -60.67 -13.70 27.06
CA GLN A 109 -62.07 -14.08 26.91
C GLN A 109 -63.01 -13.24 27.79
N GLY A 110 -62.61 -13.01 29.05
CA GLY A 110 -63.41 -12.26 30.01
C GLY A 110 -63.49 -10.76 29.69
N LYS A 111 -62.34 -10.11 29.42
CA LYS A 111 -62.31 -8.66 29.17
C LYS A 111 -62.83 -8.29 27.77
N LEU A 112 -62.63 -9.13 26.76
CA LEU A 112 -63.02 -8.85 25.37
C LEU A 112 -64.40 -9.42 24.97
N GLU A 113 -65.11 -10.06 25.91
CA GLU A 113 -66.41 -10.71 25.67
C GLU A 113 -66.40 -11.72 24.51
N ILE A 114 -65.34 -12.53 24.44
CA ILE A 114 -65.12 -13.58 23.44
C ILE A 114 -65.15 -14.99 24.05
N THR A 115 -65.91 -15.20 25.12
CA THR A 115 -66.11 -16.55 25.68
C THR A 115 -66.79 -17.48 24.67
N SER A 116 -66.66 -18.80 24.83
CA SER A 116 -67.35 -19.75 23.92
C SER A 116 -68.87 -19.57 23.92
N SER A 117 -69.47 -19.09 25.02
CA SER A 117 -70.88 -18.68 25.06
C SER A 117 -71.16 -17.44 24.24
N ASP A 118 -70.28 -16.44 24.28
CA ASP A 118 -70.41 -15.20 23.52
C ASP A 118 -70.27 -15.44 22.02
N ILE A 119 -69.27 -16.24 21.62
CA ILE A 119 -69.03 -16.62 20.23
C ILE A 119 -70.25 -17.36 19.67
N ARG A 120 -70.77 -18.38 20.39
CA ARG A 120 -71.99 -19.11 19.97
C ARG A 120 -73.23 -18.21 19.90
N ARG A 121 -73.31 -17.19 20.76
CA ARG A 121 -74.44 -16.25 20.80
C ARG A 121 -74.38 -15.23 19.65
N LYS A 122 -73.19 -14.72 19.34
CA LYS A 122 -72.96 -13.70 18.30
C LYS A 122 -72.86 -14.33 16.89
N GLY A 123 -72.31 -15.55 16.80
CA GLY A 123 -71.85 -16.17 15.55
C GLY A 123 -70.43 -15.71 15.22
N ASP A 124 -69.57 -16.61 14.73
CA ASP A 124 -68.13 -16.36 14.52
C ASP A 124 -67.85 -15.10 13.66
N ASP A 125 -68.67 -14.83 12.64
CA ASP A 125 -68.53 -13.67 11.76
C ASP A 125 -68.84 -12.32 12.42
N PHE A 126 -69.55 -12.32 13.56
CA PHE A 126 -70.03 -11.11 14.25
C PHE A 126 -69.22 -10.79 15.53
N VAL A 127 -68.14 -11.53 15.79
CA VAL A 127 -67.26 -11.27 16.92
C VAL A 127 -66.26 -10.17 16.53
N TYR A 128 -66.22 -9.09 17.31
CA TYR A 128 -65.23 -8.02 17.18
C TYR A 128 -64.84 -7.48 18.55
N SER A 129 -63.65 -6.90 18.63
CA SER A 129 -63.09 -6.29 19.85
C SER A 129 -62.56 -4.89 19.52
N ASP A 130 -62.57 -3.98 20.49
CA ASP A 130 -61.95 -2.66 20.32
C ASP A 130 -60.43 -2.83 20.17
N PHE A 131 -59.86 -2.21 19.13
CA PHE A 131 -58.45 -2.40 18.79
C PHE A 131 -57.53 -1.91 19.92
N LYS A 132 -57.81 -0.75 20.49
CA LYS A 132 -56.94 -0.12 21.49
C LYS A 132 -57.00 -0.87 22.81
N GLU A 133 -58.22 -1.15 23.29
CA GLU A 133 -58.42 -1.90 24.54
C GLU A 133 -57.82 -3.32 24.44
N SER A 134 -57.99 -3.97 23.28
CA SER A 134 -57.42 -5.30 23.05
C SER A 134 -55.89 -5.26 23.00
N SER A 135 -55.32 -4.27 22.31
CA SER A 135 -53.87 -4.09 22.24
C SER A 135 -53.27 -3.83 23.62
N GLU A 136 -53.83 -2.91 24.39
CA GLU A 136 -53.38 -2.60 25.75
C GLU A 136 -53.41 -3.86 26.61
N LEU A 137 -54.49 -4.65 26.53
CA LEU A 137 -54.59 -5.92 27.24
C LEU A 137 -53.53 -6.93 26.79
N ILE A 138 -53.27 -7.05 25.49
CA ILE A 138 -52.22 -7.94 24.97
C ILE A 138 -50.86 -7.52 25.54
N HIS A 139 -50.57 -6.22 25.57
CA HIS A 139 -49.33 -5.67 26.13
C HIS A 139 -49.24 -5.87 27.65
N GLU A 140 -50.33 -5.66 28.41
CA GLU A 140 -50.43 -5.94 29.85
C GLU A 140 -50.10 -7.40 30.18
N LEU A 141 -50.52 -8.32 29.30
CA LEU A 141 -50.26 -9.76 29.40
C LEU A 141 -48.86 -10.14 28.87
N GLY A 142 -48.06 -9.16 28.47
CA GLY A 142 -46.67 -9.33 28.03
C GLY A 142 -46.52 -9.73 26.56
N GLY A 143 -47.62 -9.75 25.79
CA GLY A 143 -47.67 -10.04 24.36
C GLY A 143 -47.21 -8.88 23.47
N ILE A 144 -47.19 -9.13 22.16
CA ILE A 144 -47.02 -8.13 21.10
C ILE A 144 -48.22 -8.17 20.14
N VAL A 145 -48.44 -7.07 19.44
CA VAL A 145 -49.52 -6.91 18.47
C VAL A 145 -48.97 -6.79 17.06
N THR A 146 -49.43 -7.68 16.17
CA THR A 146 -49.16 -7.59 14.73
C THR A 146 -50.44 -7.27 13.97
N VAL A 147 -50.41 -6.37 12.99
CA VAL A 147 -51.60 -5.97 12.22
C VAL A 147 -51.44 -6.29 10.74
N HIS A 148 -52.53 -6.67 10.07
CA HIS A 148 -52.50 -6.83 8.62
C HIS A 148 -52.29 -5.48 7.92
N ALA A 149 -51.40 -5.49 6.94
CA ALA A 149 -50.84 -4.30 6.33
C ALA A 149 -50.66 -4.46 4.80
N GLY A 150 -50.48 -3.34 4.12
CA GLY A 150 -50.32 -3.30 2.67
C GLY A 150 -51.58 -3.76 1.93
N LYS A 151 -51.40 -4.66 0.95
CA LYS A 151 -52.50 -5.24 0.17
C LYS A 151 -53.05 -6.52 0.79
N LYS A 152 -52.71 -6.84 2.04
CA LYS A 152 -53.32 -7.94 2.77
C LYS A 152 -54.81 -7.62 3.02
N THR A 153 -55.69 -8.60 2.82
CA THR A 153 -57.13 -8.48 3.12
C THR A 153 -57.34 -8.19 4.59
N ASN A 154 -58.43 -7.49 4.95
CA ASN A 154 -58.70 -7.11 6.35
C ASN A 154 -57.54 -6.28 6.99
N GLY A 155 -56.77 -5.56 6.18
CA GLY A 155 -55.64 -4.74 6.62
C GLY A 155 -56.02 -3.32 7.04
N ILE A 156 -55.07 -2.63 7.68
CA ILE A 156 -55.23 -1.24 8.11
C ILE A 156 -55.47 -0.27 6.93
N GLU A 157 -55.08 -0.66 5.71
CA GLU A 157 -55.28 0.05 4.45
C GLU A 157 -56.76 0.15 4.05
N SER A 158 -57.62 -0.71 4.59
CA SER A 158 -59.08 -0.62 4.44
C SER A 158 -59.62 0.72 4.93
N ILE A 159 -58.95 1.36 5.90
CA ILE A 159 -59.19 2.74 6.31
C ILE A 159 -58.64 3.66 5.21
N ARG A 160 -59.48 4.20 4.34
CA ARG A 160 -59.03 5.06 3.23
C ARG A 160 -58.42 6.38 3.73
N ASN A 161 -57.36 6.85 3.06
CA ASN A 161 -56.70 8.13 3.34
C ASN A 161 -57.43 9.35 2.73
N ASN A 162 -58.72 9.22 2.36
CA ASN A 162 -59.47 10.27 1.67
C ASN A 162 -59.94 11.42 2.59
N GLN A 163 -59.88 11.24 3.91
CA GLN A 163 -60.31 12.22 4.90
C GLN A 163 -59.24 12.37 5.99
N LYS A 164 -59.00 13.61 6.45
CA LYS A 164 -57.98 13.91 7.48
C LYS A 164 -58.18 13.13 8.77
N TYR A 165 -59.42 12.94 9.22
CA TYR A 165 -59.67 12.19 10.46
C TYR A 165 -59.35 10.69 10.31
N LYS A 166 -59.51 10.09 9.13
CA LYS A 166 -59.14 8.69 8.87
C LYS A 166 -57.62 8.48 8.86
N GLN A 167 -56.90 9.46 8.32
CA GLN A 167 -55.43 9.50 8.42
C GLN A 167 -55.00 9.63 9.89
N ALA A 168 -55.69 10.46 10.67
CA ALA A 168 -55.45 10.60 12.11
C ALA A 168 -55.68 9.29 12.87
N ILE A 169 -56.75 8.53 12.58
CA ILE A 169 -57.00 7.22 13.21
C ILE A 169 -55.79 6.28 13.04
N LYS A 170 -55.27 6.14 11.82
CA LYS A 170 -54.09 5.30 11.57
C LYS A 170 -52.87 5.80 12.34
N LYS A 171 -52.66 7.11 12.31
CA LYS A 171 -51.55 7.75 13.01
C LYS A 171 -51.64 7.53 14.53
N ASP A 172 -52.82 7.68 15.12
CA ASP A 172 -53.08 7.49 16.54
C ASP A 172 -52.83 6.03 16.98
N LEU A 173 -53.15 5.06 16.13
CA LEU A 173 -52.87 3.64 16.42
C LEU A 173 -51.36 3.36 16.51
N VAL A 174 -50.58 4.01 15.66
CA VAL A 174 -49.13 3.84 15.60
C VAL A 174 -48.42 4.65 16.69
N GLU A 175 -48.73 5.94 16.81
CA GLU A 175 -48.13 6.84 17.82
C GLU A 175 -48.55 6.46 19.25
N GLY A 176 -49.75 5.90 19.41
CA GLY A 176 -50.21 5.38 20.70
C GLY A 176 -49.56 4.06 21.11
N GLY A 177 -48.71 3.46 20.26
CA GLY A 177 -48.00 2.22 20.57
C GLY A 177 -48.88 0.97 20.56
N TYR A 178 -50.02 0.99 19.87
CA TYR A 178 -50.95 -0.17 19.80
C TYR A 178 -50.56 -1.19 18.73
N ILE A 179 -49.52 -0.92 17.94
CA ILE A 179 -49.03 -1.80 16.87
C ILE A 179 -47.52 -1.94 17.02
N ASP A 180 -47.05 -3.17 17.20
CA ASP A 180 -45.62 -3.48 17.28
C ASP A 180 -45.03 -3.86 15.92
N VAL A 181 -45.82 -4.58 15.09
CA VAL A 181 -45.37 -5.17 13.83
C VAL A 181 -46.45 -5.06 12.74
N PHE A 182 -46.04 -4.80 11.50
CA PHE A 182 -46.91 -4.81 10.33
C PHE A 182 -46.72 -6.10 9.53
N GLU A 183 -47.79 -6.86 9.32
CA GLU A 183 -47.79 -8.07 8.50
C GLU A 183 -48.28 -7.75 7.08
N VAL A 184 -47.35 -7.73 6.12
CA VAL A 184 -47.66 -7.40 4.72
C VAL A 184 -48.14 -8.62 3.93
N GLY A 185 -48.97 -8.37 2.92
CA GLY A 185 -49.56 -9.42 2.09
C GLY A 185 -48.68 -9.89 0.93
N GLN A 186 -47.67 -9.10 0.54
CA GLN A 186 -46.78 -9.36 -0.58
C GLN A 186 -45.49 -8.52 -0.46
N LEU A 187 -44.43 -8.91 -1.19
CA LEU A 187 -43.12 -8.24 -1.08
C LEU A 187 -43.12 -6.79 -1.59
N ASP A 188 -43.89 -6.48 -2.63
CA ASP A 188 -43.97 -5.11 -3.17
C ASP A 188 -44.45 -4.08 -2.14
N ASP A 189 -45.22 -4.51 -1.14
CA ASP A 189 -45.73 -3.61 -0.09
C ASP A 189 -44.62 -3.16 0.87
N VAL A 190 -43.49 -3.88 0.92
CA VAL A 190 -42.33 -3.52 1.74
C VAL A 190 -41.72 -2.20 1.26
N ASP A 191 -41.57 -2.05 -0.05
CA ASP A 191 -41.01 -0.84 -0.66
C ASP A 191 -41.93 0.36 -0.45
N ASP A 192 -43.25 0.17 -0.55
CA ASP A 192 -44.24 1.23 -0.28
C ASP A 192 -44.14 1.68 1.18
N TYR A 193 -44.03 0.74 2.13
CA TYR A 193 -43.90 1.06 3.55
C TYR A 193 -42.59 1.78 3.87
N GLN A 194 -41.46 1.29 3.34
CA GLN A 194 -40.15 1.86 3.60
C GLN A 194 -39.96 3.25 2.97
N ASN A 195 -40.51 3.48 1.77
CA ASN A 195 -40.29 4.73 1.03
C ASN A 195 -41.39 5.78 1.24
N ILE A 196 -42.59 5.39 1.69
CA ILE A 196 -43.74 6.30 1.82
C ILE A 196 -44.26 6.36 3.25
N VAL A 197 -44.60 5.21 3.84
CA VAL A 197 -45.30 5.16 5.14
C VAL A 197 -44.37 5.53 6.29
N PHE A 198 -43.24 4.85 6.44
CA PHE A 198 -42.29 5.09 7.54
C PHE A 198 -41.65 6.48 7.53
N PRO A 199 -41.26 7.06 6.37
CA PRO A 199 -40.80 8.44 6.32
C PRO A 199 -41.87 9.43 6.80
N HIS A 200 -43.15 9.17 6.54
CA HIS A 200 -44.26 10.01 7.03
C HIS A 200 -44.50 9.84 8.54
N LEU A 201 -44.29 8.63 9.08
CA LEU A 201 -44.38 8.35 10.52
C LEU A 201 -43.14 8.81 11.29
N GLY A 202 -42.04 9.14 10.61
CA GLY A 202 -40.78 9.54 11.23
C GLY A 202 -40.03 8.41 11.93
N ARG A 203 -40.47 7.16 11.76
CA ARG A 203 -39.87 5.96 12.37
C ARG A 203 -40.17 4.73 11.53
N ASN A 204 -39.19 3.82 11.45
CA ASN A 204 -39.35 2.50 10.84
C ASN A 204 -39.96 1.51 11.83
N PHE A 205 -40.91 0.71 11.33
CA PHE A 205 -41.49 -0.39 12.09
C PHE A 205 -41.10 -1.74 11.45
N PRO A 206 -41.09 -2.82 12.23
CA PRO A 206 -40.84 -4.16 11.72
C PRO A 206 -41.92 -4.57 10.72
N LEU A 207 -41.49 -5.14 9.59
CA LEU A 207 -42.35 -5.74 8.58
C LEU A 207 -42.14 -7.25 8.57
N ILE A 208 -43.23 -8.01 8.58
CA ILE A 208 -43.21 -9.47 8.48
C ILE A 208 -44.15 -9.95 7.36
N ILE A 209 -43.96 -11.19 6.94
CA ILE A 209 -44.86 -11.89 6.02
C ILE A 209 -45.05 -13.32 6.51
N CYS A 210 -46.29 -13.72 6.74
CA CYS A 210 -46.60 -15.03 7.31
C CYS A 210 -47.49 -15.84 6.37
N SER A 211 -47.75 -17.10 6.74
CA SER A 211 -48.49 -18.01 5.87
C SER A 211 -49.99 -17.77 5.88
N ASP A 212 -50.56 -17.36 7.02
CA ASP A 212 -52.03 -17.28 7.20
C ASP A 212 -52.69 -18.64 6.84
N ASN A 213 -52.01 -19.72 7.24
CA ASN A 213 -52.30 -21.05 6.72
C ASN A 213 -53.46 -21.72 7.46
N HIS A 214 -54.41 -22.23 6.68
CA HIS A 214 -55.63 -22.91 7.14
C HIS A 214 -55.64 -24.42 6.83
N LEU A 215 -54.52 -24.96 6.34
CA LEU A 215 -54.35 -26.38 6.02
C LEU A 215 -52.87 -26.75 5.86
N ILE A 216 -52.31 -27.49 6.82
CA ILE A 216 -50.88 -27.86 6.81
C ILE A 216 -50.47 -28.68 5.57
N LYS A 217 -51.38 -29.48 5.01
CA LYS A 217 -51.12 -30.28 3.80
C LYS A 217 -50.84 -29.41 2.58
N GLU A 218 -51.35 -28.18 2.58
CA GLU A 218 -51.16 -27.15 1.56
C GLU A 218 -50.40 -25.95 2.15
N TYR A 219 -49.37 -26.22 2.97
CA TYR A 219 -48.53 -25.16 3.51
C TYR A 219 -47.77 -24.43 2.39
N HIS A 220 -48.21 -23.19 2.14
CA HIS A 220 -47.65 -22.26 1.17
C HIS A 220 -47.46 -20.89 1.82
N THR A 221 -46.24 -20.38 1.76
CA THR A 221 -45.93 -18.99 2.09
C THR A 221 -45.71 -18.21 0.80
N LYS A 222 -46.22 -16.98 0.73
CA LYS A 222 -45.96 -16.09 -0.41
C LYS A 222 -44.49 -15.69 -0.49
N ALA A 223 -43.85 -15.55 0.67
CA ALA A 223 -42.42 -15.37 0.82
C ALA A 223 -41.97 -15.94 2.18
N ASN A 224 -40.70 -16.29 2.34
CA ASN A 224 -40.17 -16.77 3.62
C ASN A 224 -39.92 -15.59 4.57
N LEU A 225 -40.29 -15.75 5.85
CA LEU A 225 -39.87 -14.87 6.93
C LEU A 225 -38.64 -15.47 7.62
N TRP A 226 -37.51 -14.77 7.49
CA TRP A 226 -36.26 -15.11 8.18
C TRP A 226 -36.07 -14.19 9.36
N ILE A 227 -35.89 -14.77 10.55
CA ILE A 227 -35.58 -14.03 11.78
C ILE A 227 -34.26 -14.55 12.36
N LYS A 228 -33.36 -13.62 12.71
CA LYS A 228 -32.06 -13.88 13.34
C LYS A 228 -32.17 -13.70 14.86
N SER A 229 -32.44 -14.79 15.55
CA SER A 229 -32.48 -14.80 17.03
C SER A 229 -32.39 -16.22 17.59
N ASP A 230 -32.30 -16.32 18.91
CA ASP A 230 -32.74 -17.51 19.63
C ASP A 230 -34.24 -17.76 19.35
N LEU A 231 -34.64 -19.04 19.34
CA LEU A 231 -36.03 -19.45 19.10
C LEU A 231 -36.86 -19.26 20.38
N THR A 232 -36.96 -18.02 20.84
CA THR A 232 -37.66 -17.60 22.06
C THR A 232 -38.39 -16.29 21.82
N TYR A 233 -39.36 -15.99 22.67
CA TYR A 233 -40.12 -14.74 22.57
C TYR A 233 -39.24 -13.51 22.86
N LYS A 234 -38.23 -13.64 23.73
CA LYS A 234 -37.21 -12.60 23.94
C LYS A 234 -36.37 -12.37 22.69
N GLY A 235 -36.04 -13.44 21.97
CA GLY A 235 -35.41 -13.35 20.65
C GLY A 235 -36.27 -12.63 19.62
N LEU A 236 -37.59 -12.90 19.62
CA LEU A 236 -38.54 -12.16 18.78
C LEU A 236 -38.59 -10.67 19.13
N LYS A 237 -38.66 -10.33 20.42
CA LYS A 237 -38.59 -8.92 20.88
C LYS A 237 -37.31 -8.23 20.44
N GLN A 238 -36.16 -8.91 20.55
CA GLN A 238 -34.89 -8.37 20.07
C GLN A 238 -34.92 -8.15 18.54
N ALA A 239 -35.45 -9.11 17.78
CA ALA A 239 -35.56 -9.00 16.34
C ALA A 239 -36.50 -7.87 15.88
N ILE A 240 -37.56 -7.59 16.64
CA ILE A 240 -38.46 -6.44 16.41
C ILE A 240 -37.71 -5.13 16.65
N THR A 241 -36.97 -5.02 17.76
CA THR A 241 -36.17 -3.82 18.07
C THR A 241 -35.12 -3.54 16.98
N ASP A 242 -34.37 -4.56 16.55
CA ASP A 242 -33.31 -4.45 15.54
C ASP A 242 -33.74 -5.01 14.17
N SER A 243 -34.96 -4.66 13.75
CA SER A 243 -35.62 -5.26 12.57
C SER A 243 -34.82 -5.18 11.27
N ASN A 244 -34.06 -4.10 11.04
CA ASN A 244 -33.23 -3.95 9.84
C ASN A 244 -32.14 -5.05 9.72
N ASP A 245 -31.56 -5.47 10.84
CA ASP A 245 -30.42 -6.41 10.88
C ASP A 245 -30.86 -7.86 11.20
N ARG A 246 -32.07 -8.03 11.73
CA ARG A 246 -32.58 -9.32 12.25
C ARG A 246 -33.82 -9.87 11.56
N ILE A 247 -34.48 -9.11 10.67
CA ILE A 247 -35.64 -9.58 9.90
C ILE A 247 -35.38 -9.44 8.39
N LYS A 248 -35.58 -10.53 7.65
CA LYS A 248 -35.44 -10.56 6.18
C LYS A 248 -36.62 -11.30 5.54
N LEU A 249 -37.20 -10.71 4.51
CA LEU A 249 -38.37 -11.23 3.81
C LEU A 249 -37.99 -11.77 2.43
N GLY A 250 -38.47 -12.96 2.09
CA GLY A 250 -38.29 -13.62 0.79
C GLY A 250 -36.90 -14.20 0.57
N ILE A 251 -35.91 -13.33 0.33
CA ILE A 251 -34.56 -13.72 -0.07
C ILE A 251 -33.85 -14.39 1.11
N LYS A 252 -33.14 -15.48 0.83
CA LYS A 252 -32.33 -16.19 1.82
C LYS A 252 -31.20 -15.27 2.32
N PRO A 253 -31.01 -15.08 3.64
CA PRO A 253 -29.98 -14.20 4.17
C PRO A 253 -28.56 -14.59 3.70
N GLU A 254 -27.76 -13.59 3.34
CA GLU A 254 -26.40 -13.76 2.80
C GLU A 254 -25.48 -14.58 3.71
N GLN A 255 -25.58 -14.39 5.03
CA GLN A 255 -24.81 -15.15 6.01
C GLN A 255 -25.04 -16.67 5.90
N ILE A 256 -26.26 -17.11 5.56
CA ILE A 256 -26.56 -18.53 5.35
C ILE A 256 -25.93 -19.02 4.04
N VAL A 257 -26.05 -18.23 2.97
CA VAL A 257 -25.46 -18.56 1.66
C VAL A 257 -23.94 -18.67 1.77
N ASN A 258 -23.30 -17.75 2.49
CA ASN A 258 -21.86 -17.77 2.75
C ASN A 258 -21.47 -18.98 3.60
N TYR A 259 -22.26 -19.33 4.62
CA TYR A 259 -22.03 -20.55 5.40
C TYR A 259 -22.04 -21.82 4.55
N GLU A 260 -23.01 -21.93 3.64
CA GLU A 260 -23.17 -23.11 2.78
C GLU A 260 -22.08 -23.23 1.71
N THR A 261 -21.63 -22.11 1.15
CA THR A 261 -20.67 -22.07 0.04
C THR A 261 -19.20 -22.05 0.48
N LYS A 262 -18.89 -21.56 1.69
CA LYS A 262 -17.51 -21.33 2.17
C LYS A 262 -17.16 -22.17 3.41
N LYS A 263 -17.65 -23.40 3.49
CA LYS A 263 -17.46 -24.28 4.67
C LYS A 263 -15.98 -24.48 5.10
N THR A 264 -15.03 -24.48 4.15
CA THR A 264 -13.60 -24.62 4.43
C THR A 264 -12.96 -23.38 5.08
N LYS A 265 -13.68 -22.26 5.11
CA LYS A 265 -13.24 -20.96 5.64
C LYS A 265 -14.06 -20.52 6.86
N ILE A 266 -14.80 -21.43 7.49
CA ILE A 266 -15.61 -21.14 8.68
C ILE A 266 -15.19 -22.08 9.79
N ILE A 267 -14.77 -21.47 10.90
CA ILE A 267 -14.45 -22.19 12.13
C ILE A 267 -15.76 -22.61 12.78
N ASP A 268 -15.94 -23.92 12.98
CA ASP A 268 -17.17 -24.50 13.52
C ASP A 268 -17.10 -24.67 15.04
N SER A 269 -15.98 -25.17 15.54
CA SER A 269 -15.77 -25.40 16.97
C SER A 269 -14.29 -25.46 17.36
N LEU A 270 -14.01 -25.19 18.64
CA LEU A 270 -12.71 -25.37 19.28
C LEU A 270 -12.87 -26.27 20.51
N ILE A 271 -12.04 -27.30 20.59
CA ILE A 271 -11.94 -28.19 21.75
C ILE A 271 -10.55 -28.03 22.35
N ILE A 272 -10.45 -27.83 23.66
CA ILE A 272 -9.17 -27.79 24.38
C ILE A 272 -9.24 -28.81 25.51
N ASN A 273 -8.26 -29.71 25.54
CA ASN A 273 -8.18 -30.77 26.54
C ASN A 273 -6.80 -30.77 27.20
N LYS A 274 -6.80 -31.13 28.48
CA LYS A 274 -5.57 -31.40 29.22
C LYS A 274 -5.07 -32.82 28.92
N THR A 275 -3.80 -32.93 28.52
CA THR A 275 -3.17 -34.21 28.20
C THR A 275 -2.52 -34.88 29.42
N ASN A 276 -2.18 -34.11 30.47
CA ASN A 276 -1.54 -34.63 31.68
C ASN A 276 -2.39 -34.43 32.94
N HIS A 277 -3.14 -35.46 33.34
CA HIS A 277 -4.05 -35.44 34.49
C HIS A 277 -3.36 -35.29 35.87
N LYS A 278 -2.03 -35.35 35.96
CA LYS A 278 -1.30 -35.20 37.25
C LYS A 278 -1.12 -33.74 37.68
N MET A 279 -1.33 -32.78 36.79
CA MET A 279 -1.22 -31.35 37.11
C MET A 279 -2.44 -30.88 37.90
N THR A 280 -2.26 -30.00 38.90
CA THR A 280 -3.36 -29.49 39.73
C THR A 280 -4.19 -28.41 39.04
N ASP A 281 -3.57 -27.65 38.14
CA ASP A 281 -4.25 -26.57 37.42
C ASP A 281 -5.15 -27.11 36.31
N SER A 282 -6.31 -26.47 36.11
CA SER A 282 -7.38 -26.87 35.20
C SER A 282 -7.64 -25.81 34.12
N TRP A 283 -6.59 -25.10 33.69
CA TRP A 283 -6.65 -24.11 32.61
C TRP A 283 -7.27 -24.73 31.35
N PHE A 284 -8.36 -24.16 30.82
CA PHE A 284 -9.01 -24.61 29.58
C PHE A 284 -9.40 -26.11 29.51
N ASP A 285 -9.39 -26.85 30.62
CA ASP A 285 -9.69 -28.29 30.61
C ASP A 285 -11.17 -28.55 30.29
N GLU A 286 -11.43 -29.54 29.43
CA GLU A 286 -12.75 -29.87 28.88
C GLU A 286 -13.47 -28.69 28.21
N CYS A 287 -12.72 -27.76 27.62
CA CYS A 287 -13.30 -26.62 26.92
C CYS A 287 -13.84 -27.06 25.56
N ASN A 288 -15.16 -26.92 25.32
CA ASN A 288 -15.79 -27.23 24.05
C ASN A 288 -16.66 -26.04 23.61
N LEU A 289 -16.15 -25.26 22.66
CA LEU A 289 -16.80 -24.07 22.14
C LEU A 289 -17.28 -24.31 20.71
N LYS A 290 -18.52 -23.90 20.43
CA LYS A 290 -19.08 -23.85 19.08
C LYS A 290 -19.19 -22.40 18.65
N PHE A 291 -18.90 -22.10 17.40
CA PHE A 291 -18.87 -20.72 16.91
C PHE A 291 -19.97 -20.43 15.88
N ASN A 292 -20.46 -19.20 15.91
CA ASN A 292 -21.32 -18.65 14.86
C ASN A 292 -20.49 -18.32 13.61
N SER A 293 -21.11 -18.37 12.43
CA SER A 293 -20.46 -18.04 11.16
C SER A 293 -20.36 -16.53 10.88
N GLY A 294 -21.08 -15.69 11.64
CA GLY A 294 -21.02 -14.23 11.55
C GLY A 294 -20.01 -13.61 12.53
N LEU A 295 -20.48 -12.67 13.35
CA LEU A 295 -19.68 -11.99 14.38
C LEU A 295 -19.73 -12.74 15.71
N VAL A 296 -18.55 -13.15 16.17
CA VAL A 296 -18.31 -13.72 17.50
C VAL A 296 -17.56 -12.68 18.34
N SER A 297 -18.21 -12.14 19.36
CA SER A 297 -17.58 -11.19 20.28
C SER A 297 -17.17 -11.87 21.58
N ILE A 298 -15.90 -11.72 21.96
CA ILE A 298 -15.32 -12.30 23.17
C ILE A 298 -15.13 -11.19 24.19
N ILE A 299 -15.91 -11.23 25.26
CA ILE A 299 -15.98 -10.18 26.27
C ILE A 299 -15.51 -10.68 27.64
N GLY A 300 -15.17 -9.76 28.54
CA GLY A 300 -14.71 -10.09 29.88
C GLY A 300 -13.73 -9.06 30.45
N ASN A 301 -13.53 -9.09 31.77
CA ASN A 301 -12.60 -8.18 32.44
C ASN A 301 -11.14 -8.44 32.03
N LYS A 302 -10.25 -7.49 32.32
CA LYS A 302 -8.81 -7.61 32.04
C LYS A 302 -8.24 -8.85 32.78
N GLY A 303 -7.49 -9.69 32.05
CA GLY A 303 -6.85 -10.89 32.60
C GLY A 303 -7.74 -12.14 32.71
N ASN A 304 -8.94 -12.16 32.11
CA ASN A 304 -9.86 -13.30 32.17
C ASN A 304 -9.71 -14.37 31.08
N GLY A 305 -8.64 -14.33 30.26
CA GLY A 305 -8.39 -15.35 29.24
C GLY A 305 -9.02 -15.10 27.85
N LYS A 306 -9.35 -13.83 27.52
CA LYS A 306 -9.87 -13.45 26.20
C LYS A 306 -8.83 -13.62 25.08
N SER A 307 -7.69 -12.93 25.20
CA SER A 307 -6.56 -13.01 24.26
C SER A 307 -5.99 -14.44 24.17
N ALA A 308 -6.11 -15.22 25.25
CA ALA A 308 -5.72 -16.63 25.22
C ALA A 308 -6.56 -17.45 24.24
N LEU A 309 -7.87 -17.21 24.16
CA LEU A 309 -8.75 -17.92 23.23
C LEU A 309 -8.39 -17.62 21.78
N VAL A 310 -8.17 -16.34 21.44
CA VAL A 310 -7.82 -15.95 20.06
C VAL A 310 -6.40 -16.33 19.67
N ASP A 311 -5.43 -16.32 20.60
CA ASP A 311 -4.10 -16.85 20.33
C ASP A 311 -4.15 -18.35 19.97
N ILE A 312 -4.98 -19.13 20.67
CA ILE A 312 -5.17 -20.56 20.37
C ILE A 312 -5.77 -20.73 18.96
N LEU A 313 -6.78 -19.93 18.61
CA LEU A 313 -7.35 -19.92 17.26
C LEU A 313 -6.31 -19.52 16.21
N GLY A 314 -5.48 -18.51 16.47
CA GLY A 314 -4.40 -18.06 15.59
C GLY A 314 -3.33 -19.15 15.38
N LEU A 315 -2.95 -19.86 16.44
CA LEU A 315 -1.98 -20.97 16.38
C LEU A 315 -2.49 -22.14 15.51
N LEU A 316 -3.75 -22.55 15.71
CA LEU A 316 -4.38 -23.64 14.97
C LEU A 316 -4.73 -23.24 13.53
N GLY A 317 -5.00 -21.96 13.31
CA GLY A 317 -5.28 -21.35 12.01
C GLY A 317 -4.04 -21.02 11.19
N GLY A 318 -2.83 -21.26 11.72
CA GLY A 318 -1.58 -20.99 11.01
C GLY A 318 -1.30 -19.51 10.76
N SER A 319 -1.71 -18.64 11.69
CA SER A 319 -1.50 -17.18 11.60
C SER A 319 -0.06 -16.82 11.22
N SER A 320 0.11 -15.94 10.23
CA SER A 320 1.43 -15.46 9.79
C SER A 320 2.14 -14.63 10.87
N HIS A 321 1.38 -14.02 11.79
CA HIS A 321 1.90 -13.27 12.91
C HIS A 321 2.14 -14.19 14.12
N ASN A 322 3.41 -14.39 14.49
CA ASN A 322 3.83 -15.17 15.65
C ASN A 322 3.89 -14.36 16.97
N THR A 323 3.41 -13.11 16.97
CA THR A 323 3.35 -12.24 18.15
C THR A 323 2.12 -12.52 19.00
N PHE A 324 2.03 -13.72 19.57
CA PHE A 324 0.97 -14.12 20.49
C PHE A 324 1.10 -13.40 21.85
N GLU A 325 0.00 -12.92 22.41
CA GLU A 325 -0.01 -12.16 23.66
C GLU A 325 0.05 -13.03 24.91
N PHE A 326 -0.55 -14.20 24.86
CA PHE A 326 -0.66 -15.22 25.89
C PHE A 326 0.24 -16.42 25.61
N LEU A 327 0.24 -16.93 24.37
CA LEU A 327 1.05 -18.09 23.95
C LEU A 327 2.50 -17.71 23.61
N ASN A 328 3.19 -17.07 24.55
CA ASN A 328 4.61 -16.68 24.41
C ASN A 328 5.48 -17.17 25.58
N GLU A 329 6.79 -17.11 25.39
CA GLU A 329 7.82 -17.57 26.33
C GLU A 329 7.80 -16.82 27.68
N LYS A 330 7.24 -15.61 27.72
CA LYS A 330 7.13 -14.82 28.96
C LYS A 330 5.91 -15.24 29.80
N LYS A 331 4.91 -15.87 29.18
CA LYS A 331 3.64 -16.25 29.82
C LYS A 331 3.41 -17.77 29.76
N PHE A 332 2.46 -18.25 28.95
CA PHE A 332 1.98 -19.63 29.03
C PHE A 332 2.97 -20.67 28.49
N ARG A 333 3.89 -20.27 27.60
CA ARG A 333 4.99 -21.10 27.09
C ARG A 333 6.30 -20.91 27.84
N ASN A 334 6.26 -20.41 29.07
CA ASN A 334 7.47 -20.19 29.85
C ASN A 334 8.21 -21.50 30.10
N SER A 335 9.46 -21.56 29.62
CA SER A 335 10.33 -22.75 29.66
C SER A 335 10.61 -23.29 31.07
N LYS A 336 10.43 -22.47 32.12
CA LYS A 336 10.64 -22.88 33.52
C LYS A 336 9.52 -23.78 34.07
N ASN A 337 8.28 -23.54 33.66
CA ASN A 337 7.09 -24.27 34.14
C ASN A 337 6.42 -25.11 33.04
N ASN A 338 6.67 -24.78 31.77
CA ASN A 338 6.19 -25.39 30.52
C ASN A 338 4.75 -25.94 30.56
N ILE A 339 3.83 -25.18 31.17
CA ILE A 339 2.44 -25.60 31.42
C ILE A 339 1.70 -25.88 30.10
N SER A 340 2.02 -25.13 29.04
CA SER A 340 1.40 -25.25 27.72
C SER A 340 1.53 -26.63 27.07
N GLN A 341 2.60 -27.38 27.34
CA GLN A 341 2.81 -28.73 26.77
C GLN A 341 1.78 -29.76 27.26
N HIS A 342 1.07 -29.45 28.35
CA HIS A 342 0.06 -30.31 28.96
C HIS A 342 -1.35 -30.04 28.42
N PHE A 343 -1.47 -29.21 27.37
CA PHE A 343 -2.73 -28.87 26.72
C PHE A 343 -2.62 -29.09 25.23
N GLU A 344 -3.68 -29.66 24.69
CA GLU A 344 -3.87 -29.87 23.26
C GLU A 344 -5.19 -29.22 22.86
N ALA A 345 -5.17 -28.53 21.73
CA ALA A 345 -6.35 -27.90 21.16
C ALA A 345 -6.64 -28.49 19.79
N THR A 346 -7.92 -28.69 19.49
CA THR A 346 -8.44 -29.16 18.21
C THR A 346 -9.42 -28.15 17.65
N LEU A 347 -9.09 -27.59 16.49
CA LEU A 347 -9.93 -26.69 15.71
C LEU A 347 -10.68 -27.48 14.64
N LYS A 348 -12.00 -27.37 14.59
CA LYS A 348 -12.84 -27.99 13.57
C LYS A 348 -13.44 -26.93 12.65
N TRP A 349 -13.35 -27.16 11.35
CA TRP A 349 -13.96 -26.33 10.31
C TRP A 349 -15.36 -26.85 9.94
N ALA A 350 -16.18 -25.99 9.34
CA ALA A 350 -17.52 -26.37 8.87
C ALA A 350 -17.49 -27.38 7.70
N SER A 351 -16.34 -27.52 7.03
CA SER A 351 -16.04 -28.59 6.07
C SER A 351 -15.77 -29.95 6.71
N GLU A 352 -15.81 -30.02 8.05
CA GLU A 352 -15.46 -31.18 8.89
C GLU A 352 -13.95 -31.43 9.06
N ASP A 353 -13.10 -30.67 8.38
CA ASP A 353 -11.65 -30.73 8.58
C ASP A 353 -11.28 -30.37 10.03
N THR A 354 -10.31 -31.09 10.60
CA THR A 354 -9.83 -30.88 11.97
C THR A 354 -8.32 -30.69 12.01
N PHE A 355 -7.86 -29.73 12.82
CA PHE A 355 -6.44 -29.45 13.06
C PHE A 355 -6.18 -29.51 14.56
N THR A 356 -5.19 -30.30 14.97
CA THR A 356 -4.86 -30.52 16.37
C THR A 356 -3.41 -30.15 16.61
N LYS A 357 -3.13 -29.38 17.67
CA LYS A 357 -1.79 -28.98 18.09
C LYS A 357 -1.67 -28.88 19.60
N SER A 358 -0.48 -29.13 20.13
CA SER A 358 -0.14 -28.75 21.50
C SER A 358 0.03 -27.24 21.61
N LEU A 359 -0.40 -26.67 22.74
CA LEU A 359 -0.29 -25.22 22.97
C LEU A 359 1.16 -24.73 23.15
N SER A 360 2.13 -25.64 23.28
CA SER A 360 3.56 -25.34 23.30
C SER A 360 4.19 -25.20 21.90
N GLU A 361 3.52 -25.66 20.85
CA GLU A 361 4.05 -25.64 19.48
C GLU A 361 4.04 -24.24 18.85
N ASN A 362 4.95 -23.98 17.92
CA ASN A 362 4.94 -22.77 17.10
C ASN A 362 4.21 -23.01 15.78
N VAL A 363 3.77 -21.94 15.12
CA VAL A 363 3.31 -22.02 13.72
C VAL A 363 4.49 -22.36 12.83
N SER A 364 4.37 -23.41 12.02
CA SER A 364 5.42 -23.81 11.08
C SER A 364 5.45 -22.87 9.87
N ASN A 365 6.65 -22.56 9.37
CA ASN A 365 6.83 -21.71 8.16
C ASN A 365 6.27 -22.35 6.87
N THR A 366 5.87 -23.62 6.92
CA THR A 366 5.27 -24.35 5.79
C THR A 366 3.75 -24.43 5.86
N GLU A 367 3.15 -23.97 6.96
CA GLU A 367 1.70 -23.98 7.11
C GLU A 367 1.05 -22.86 6.31
N VAL A 368 -0.07 -23.18 5.66
CA VAL A 368 -0.91 -22.20 4.98
C VAL A 368 -1.73 -21.46 6.02
N GLU A 369 -1.65 -20.13 6.02
CA GLU A 369 -2.45 -19.27 6.87
C GLU A 369 -3.94 -19.37 6.49
N LYS A 370 -4.73 -19.95 7.37
CA LYS A 370 -6.19 -20.10 7.22
C LYS A 370 -6.99 -19.06 8.01
N VAL A 371 -6.37 -18.41 8.98
CA VAL A 371 -6.98 -17.40 9.84
C VAL A 371 -6.10 -16.17 9.83
N LYS A 372 -6.69 -15.01 9.56
CA LYS A 372 -6.01 -13.72 9.65
C LYS A 372 -6.17 -13.20 11.08
N TYR A 373 -5.12 -13.27 11.88
CA TYR A 373 -5.13 -12.81 13.27
C TYR A 373 -4.36 -11.51 13.42
N ILE A 374 -5.00 -10.50 14.02
CA ILE A 374 -4.43 -9.19 14.32
C ILE A 374 -4.35 -9.04 15.84
N PRO A 375 -3.19 -9.34 16.46
CA PRO A 375 -2.95 -9.10 17.88
C PRO A 375 -2.95 -7.60 18.23
N GLN A 376 -3.26 -7.24 19.48
CA GLN A 376 -3.31 -5.84 19.93
C GLN A 376 -1.94 -5.17 19.77
N GLN A 377 -0.88 -5.82 20.26
CA GLN A 377 0.49 -5.28 20.19
C GLN A 377 0.98 -5.07 18.76
N TYR A 378 0.50 -5.91 17.84
CA TYR A 378 0.84 -5.78 16.43
C TYR A 378 0.17 -4.54 15.83
N LEU A 379 -1.13 -4.35 16.10
CA LEU A 379 -1.86 -3.15 15.66
C LEU A 379 -1.24 -1.86 16.24
N GLU A 380 -0.91 -1.85 17.53
CA GLU A 380 -0.24 -0.71 18.19
C GLU A 380 1.12 -0.41 17.57
N LYS A 381 1.92 -1.43 17.28
CA LYS A 381 3.23 -1.26 16.63
C LYS A 381 3.08 -0.60 15.26
N LEU A 382 2.17 -1.11 14.43
CA LEU A 382 1.90 -0.56 13.10
C LEU A 382 1.50 0.93 13.15
N CYS A 383 0.67 1.31 14.14
CA CYS A 383 0.15 2.67 14.24
C CYS A 383 1.18 3.69 14.79
N ASN A 384 2.19 3.21 15.52
CA ASN A 384 3.19 4.05 16.18
C ASN A 384 4.50 4.25 15.40
N GLU A 385 4.77 3.47 14.35
CA GLU A 385 5.96 3.64 13.50
C GLU A 385 5.85 4.94 12.66
N MET A 386 6.72 5.93 12.93
CA MET A 386 6.62 7.30 12.40
C MET A 386 7.59 7.67 11.24
N ASN A 387 8.37 6.76 10.65
CA ASN A 387 9.42 7.17 9.70
C ASN A 387 9.23 6.66 8.26
N ILE A 388 8.72 7.55 7.41
CA ILE A 388 8.46 7.38 5.97
C ILE A 388 9.74 7.07 5.16
N ALA A 389 10.92 7.37 5.69
CA ALA A 389 12.17 7.34 4.91
C ALA A 389 12.64 5.92 4.50
N SER A 390 12.06 4.85 5.04
CA SER A 390 12.40 3.48 4.67
C SER A 390 11.30 2.49 5.10
N GLY A 391 10.38 2.17 4.18
CA GLY A 391 9.44 1.03 4.27
C GLY A 391 8.79 0.79 5.63
N ASN A 392 7.67 1.44 5.91
CA ASN A 392 6.90 1.20 7.14
C ASN A 392 6.07 -0.09 7.01
N SER A 393 6.01 -0.86 8.09
CA SER A 393 5.18 -2.08 8.17
C SER A 393 3.68 -1.83 7.93
N PHE A 394 3.21 -0.59 8.15
CA PHE A 394 1.86 -0.14 7.81
C PHE A 394 1.62 -0.08 6.30
N ASP A 395 2.57 0.45 5.53
CA ASP A 395 2.46 0.58 4.07
C ASP A 395 2.42 -0.79 3.40
N ASP A 396 3.18 -1.76 3.93
CA ASP A 396 3.18 -3.14 3.45
C ASP A 396 1.79 -3.80 3.58
N GLU A 397 1.06 -3.55 4.67
CA GLU A 397 -0.30 -4.08 4.83
C GLU A 397 -1.29 -3.43 3.85
N ILE A 398 -1.16 -2.13 3.62
CA ILE A 398 -1.96 -1.44 2.61
C ILE A 398 -1.65 -1.98 1.21
N LYS A 399 -0.37 -2.15 0.86
CA LYS A 399 0.08 -2.75 -0.42
C LYS A 399 -0.46 -4.16 -0.64
N LYS A 400 -0.53 -5.00 0.41
CA LYS A 400 -1.16 -6.34 0.32
C LYS A 400 -2.64 -6.24 -0.04
N VAL A 401 -3.38 -5.33 0.61
CA VAL A 401 -4.79 -5.10 0.29
C VAL A 401 -4.94 -4.56 -1.13
N ILE A 402 -4.04 -3.68 -1.57
CA ILE A 402 -4.06 -3.16 -2.94
C ILE A 402 -3.81 -4.27 -3.96
N PHE A 403 -2.79 -5.08 -3.74
CA PHE A 403 -2.46 -6.21 -4.59
C PHE A 403 -3.63 -7.18 -4.75
N SER A 404 -4.44 -7.36 -3.70
CA SER A 404 -5.63 -8.22 -3.75
C SER A 404 -6.68 -7.76 -4.78
N HIS A 405 -6.76 -6.47 -5.10
CA HIS A 405 -7.68 -5.90 -6.08
C HIS A 405 -7.16 -5.92 -7.52
N ILE A 406 -5.86 -6.16 -7.71
CA ILE A 406 -5.29 -6.33 -9.03
C ILE A 406 -5.70 -7.73 -9.53
N SER A 407 -6.31 -7.79 -10.72
CA SER A 407 -6.76 -9.06 -11.30
C SER A 407 -5.57 -10.00 -11.57
N ILE A 408 -5.80 -11.31 -11.53
CA ILE A 408 -4.72 -12.31 -11.65
C ILE A 408 -3.95 -12.15 -12.98
N GLU A 409 -4.65 -11.80 -14.05
CA GLU A 409 -4.06 -11.54 -15.37
C GLU A 409 -3.12 -10.33 -15.34
N ASN A 410 -3.50 -9.28 -14.60
CA ASN A 410 -2.73 -8.05 -14.46
C ASN A 410 -1.59 -8.15 -13.43
N ARG A 411 -1.54 -9.22 -12.63
CA ARG A 411 -0.41 -9.49 -11.70
C ARG A 411 0.83 -10.03 -12.42
N LEU A 412 0.70 -10.47 -13.67
CA LEU A 412 1.83 -10.94 -14.49
C LEU A 412 2.68 -12.03 -13.83
N GLY A 413 2.04 -12.90 -13.03
CA GLY A 413 2.73 -13.98 -12.29
C GLY A 413 3.51 -13.53 -11.06
N CYS A 414 3.53 -12.23 -10.71
CA CYS A 414 4.14 -11.75 -9.48
C CYS A 414 3.32 -12.15 -8.24
N GLU A 415 4.00 -12.38 -7.11
CA GLU A 415 3.37 -12.75 -5.83
C GLU A 415 3.11 -11.55 -4.91
N THR A 416 3.79 -10.42 -5.15
CA THR A 416 3.69 -9.22 -4.30
C THR A 416 3.57 -7.94 -5.14
N PHE A 417 3.04 -6.90 -4.52
CA PHE A 417 2.93 -5.57 -5.13
C PHE A 417 4.30 -5.02 -5.53
N ASP A 418 5.32 -5.12 -4.66
CA ASP A 418 6.64 -4.58 -4.94
C ASP A 418 7.33 -5.31 -6.11
N LEU A 419 7.11 -6.63 -6.26
CA LEU A 419 7.62 -7.39 -7.42
C LEU A 419 6.93 -6.96 -8.71
N LEU A 420 5.60 -6.79 -8.69
CA LEU A 420 4.83 -6.29 -9.83
C LEU A 420 5.28 -4.88 -10.21
N LEU A 421 5.46 -4.01 -9.22
CA LEU A 421 5.91 -2.65 -9.40
C LEU A 421 7.33 -2.61 -10.00
N ALA A 422 8.26 -3.39 -9.45
CA ALA A 422 9.61 -3.51 -9.98
C ALA A 422 9.61 -4.00 -11.43
N LEU A 423 8.80 -5.01 -11.76
CA LEU A 423 8.68 -5.51 -13.13
C LEU A 423 8.12 -4.44 -14.09
N LYS A 424 7.07 -3.72 -13.68
CA LYS A 424 6.45 -2.65 -14.49
C LYS A 424 7.34 -1.41 -14.65
N THR A 425 8.24 -1.15 -13.71
CA THR A 425 9.07 0.06 -13.68
C THR A 425 10.54 -0.19 -14.06
N LYS A 426 10.93 -1.44 -14.35
CA LYS A 426 12.30 -1.84 -14.67
C LYS A 426 12.85 -1.05 -15.87
N GLU A 427 12.13 -1.05 -16.99
CA GLU A 427 12.56 -0.36 -18.22
C GLU A 427 12.71 1.15 -18.00
N LEU A 428 11.74 1.77 -17.33
CA LEU A 428 11.80 3.21 -16.99
C LEU A 428 13.02 3.53 -16.11
N SER A 429 13.33 2.65 -15.15
CA SER A 429 14.49 2.81 -14.25
C SER A 429 15.82 2.66 -14.99
N GLU A 430 15.91 1.73 -15.93
CA GLU A 430 17.08 1.53 -16.78
C GLU A 430 17.28 2.74 -17.72
N GLU A 431 16.23 3.23 -18.36
CA GLU A 431 16.26 4.44 -19.19
C GLU A 431 16.70 5.67 -18.38
N MET A 432 16.16 5.82 -17.16
CA MET A 432 16.52 6.91 -16.26
C MET A 432 18.00 6.88 -15.85
N ASN A 433 18.56 5.68 -15.63
CA ASN A 433 19.98 5.52 -15.32
C ASN A 433 20.89 5.91 -16.49
N ILE A 434 20.47 5.69 -17.74
CA ILE A 434 21.21 6.14 -18.94
C ILE A 434 21.29 7.67 -18.96
N TYR A 435 20.17 8.37 -18.79
CA TYR A 435 20.17 9.84 -18.76
C TYR A 435 20.98 10.38 -17.57
N ARG A 436 20.91 9.77 -16.40
CA ARG A 436 21.73 10.15 -15.23
C ARG A 436 23.23 10.01 -15.50
N MET A 437 23.64 8.97 -16.23
CA MET A 437 25.03 8.81 -16.65
C MET A 437 25.46 9.95 -17.59
N GLN A 438 24.64 10.29 -18.58
CA GLN A 438 24.90 11.42 -19.49
C GLN A 438 24.93 12.78 -18.78
N VAL A 439 24.09 12.98 -17.74
CA VAL A 439 24.14 14.16 -16.88
C VAL A 439 25.48 14.22 -16.14
N SER A 440 25.95 13.10 -15.59
CA SER A 440 27.25 13.03 -14.92
C SER A 440 28.39 13.38 -15.86
N GLU A 441 28.43 12.80 -17.07
CA GLU A 441 29.45 13.11 -18.09
C GLU A 441 29.42 14.59 -18.51
N THR A 442 28.22 15.15 -18.69
CA THR A 442 28.03 16.57 -19.01
C THR A 442 28.52 17.45 -17.86
N ASN A 443 28.27 17.06 -16.60
CA ASN A 443 28.77 17.76 -15.43
C ASN A 443 30.30 17.75 -15.33
N SER A 444 30.96 16.64 -15.66
CA SER A 444 32.43 16.58 -15.70
C SER A 444 32.98 17.62 -16.68
N LEU A 445 32.42 17.70 -17.90
CA LEU A 445 32.82 18.68 -18.92
C LEU A 445 32.55 20.13 -18.48
N ILE A 446 31.39 20.39 -17.85
CA ILE A 446 31.06 21.72 -17.29
C ILE A 446 32.10 22.12 -16.24
N CYS A 447 32.42 21.23 -15.30
CA CYS A 447 33.42 21.51 -14.27
C CYS A 447 34.81 21.76 -14.85
N GLU A 448 35.24 21.01 -15.87
CA GLU A 448 36.50 21.24 -16.57
C GLU A 448 36.56 22.63 -17.23
N ILE A 449 35.50 23.05 -17.92
CA ILE A 449 35.44 24.38 -18.55
C ILE A 449 35.38 25.49 -17.49
N GLU A 450 34.59 25.33 -16.43
CA GLU A 450 34.51 26.31 -15.34
C GLU A 450 35.86 26.50 -14.63
N LEU A 451 36.63 25.42 -14.43
CA LEU A 451 38.00 25.50 -13.90
C LEU A 451 38.92 26.30 -14.82
N LYS A 452 38.85 26.08 -16.14
CA LYS A 452 39.63 26.82 -17.13
C LYS A 452 39.24 28.31 -17.17
N LEU A 453 37.97 28.63 -16.97
CA LEU A 453 37.49 30.02 -16.97
C LEU A 453 37.83 30.82 -15.69
N THR A 454 38.47 30.19 -14.70
CA THR A 454 38.92 30.91 -13.48
C THR A 454 40.01 31.94 -13.79
N ASN A 455 40.00 33.05 -13.05
CA ASN A 455 41.06 34.07 -13.16
C ASN A 455 42.45 33.50 -12.87
N THR A 456 42.57 32.58 -11.92
CA THR A 456 43.85 31.94 -11.58
C THR A 456 44.43 31.14 -12.74
N TYR A 457 43.60 30.40 -13.50
CA TYR A 457 44.07 29.67 -14.68
C TYR A 457 44.50 30.62 -15.81
N ARG A 458 43.74 31.71 -16.02
CA ARG A 458 44.11 32.78 -16.95
C ARG A 458 45.44 33.42 -16.58
N GLU A 459 45.65 33.74 -15.30
CA GLU A 459 46.91 34.29 -14.79
C GLU A 459 48.08 33.33 -15.01
N GLN A 460 47.89 32.03 -14.75
CA GLN A 460 48.90 31.00 -15.02
C GLN A 460 49.28 30.93 -16.50
N LEU A 461 48.30 30.90 -17.42
CA LEU A 461 48.56 30.89 -18.86
C LEU A 461 49.23 32.19 -19.33
N THR A 462 48.82 33.34 -18.78
CA THR A 462 49.42 34.64 -19.12
C THR A 462 50.87 34.71 -18.65
N GLU A 463 51.17 34.18 -17.46
CA GLU A 463 52.55 34.10 -16.95
C GLU A 463 53.39 33.09 -17.75
N GLN A 464 52.83 31.94 -18.12
CA GLN A 464 53.49 30.98 -19.02
C GLN A 464 53.81 31.62 -20.36
N LEU A 465 52.86 32.37 -20.94
CA LEU A 465 53.09 33.12 -22.18
C LEU A 465 54.20 34.14 -21.99
N ARG A 466 54.20 34.89 -20.88
CA ARG A 466 55.22 35.90 -20.58
C ARG A 466 56.62 35.28 -20.45
N VAL A 467 56.74 34.17 -19.72
CA VAL A 467 58.01 33.44 -19.55
C VAL A 467 58.50 32.90 -20.88
N LYS A 468 57.62 32.26 -21.67
CA LYS A 468 57.97 31.73 -22.99
C LYS A 468 58.31 32.82 -24.00
N GLN A 469 57.62 33.97 -23.95
CA GLN A 469 57.94 35.12 -24.78
C GLN A 469 59.29 35.71 -24.39
N LEU A 470 59.62 35.78 -23.10
CA LEU A 470 60.92 36.24 -22.64
C LEU A 470 62.04 35.27 -23.06
N GLU A 471 61.80 33.95 -23.00
CA GLU A 471 62.72 32.93 -23.52
C GLU A 471 62.97 33.12 -25.02
N TYR A 472 61.91 33.32 -25.81
CA TYR A 472 62.02 33.63 -27.23
C TYR A 472 62.77 34.93 -27.49
N ASP A 473 62.42 36.02 -26.80
CA ASP A 473 63.06 37.33 -26.99
C ASP A 473 64.56 37.31 -26.61
N GLN A 474 64.94 36.53 -25.59
CA GLN A 474 66.35 36.31 -25.23
C GLN A 474 67.06 35.46 -26.28
N HIS A 475 66.41 34.40 -26.78
CA HIS A 475 66.94 33.58 -27.87
C HIS A 475 67.14 34.41 -29.15
N ILE A 476 66.23 35.34 -29.47
CA ILE A 476 66.43 36.23 -30.63
C ILE A 476 67.67 37.12 -30.48
N LYS A 477 68.04 37.51 -29.25
CA LYS A 477 69.24 38.32 -28.97
C LYS A 477 70.54 37.51 -29.05
N THR A 478 70.50 36.19 -28.92
CA THR A 478 71.69 35.31 -29.05
C THR A 478 71.99 34.94 -30.50
N LYS A 479 71.35 35.59 -31.47
CA LYS A 479 71.59 35.40 -32.90
C LYS A 479 73.09 35.59 -33.21
N PRO A 480 73.77 34.57 -33.76
CA PRO A 480 75.21 34.65 -34.03
C PRO A 480 75.58 35.83 -34.95
N GLU A 481 76.67 36.53 -34.62
CA GLU A 481 77.18 37.65 -35.43
C GLU A 481 77.65 37.15 -36.81
N VAL A 482 77.33 37.91 -37.86
CA VAL A 482 77.63 37.53 -39.24
C VAL A 482 79.15 37.48 -39.47
N VAL A 483 79.68 36.28 -39.70
CA VAL A 483 81.06 36.08 -40.13
C VAL A 483 81.09 36.10 -41.66
N GLU A 484 81.87 37.00 -42.25
CA GLU A 484 82.02 37.06 -43.71
C GLU A 484 82.68 35.78 -44.24
N LYS A 485 82.15 35.25 -45.35
CA LYS A 485 82.76 34.11 -46.04
C LYS A 485 84.16 34.54 -46.51
N PRO A 486 85.24 33.81 -46.14
CA PRO A 486 86.59 34.22 -46.53
C PRO A 486 86.70 34.39 -48.05
N LEU A 487 87.14 35.58 -48.49
CA LEU A 487 87.36 35.90 -49.90
C LEU A 487 88.47 34.99 -50.44
N SER A 488 88.16 34.22 -51.47
CA SER A 488 89.13 33.45 -52.25
C SER A 488 90.03 34.41 -53.04
N GLY A 489 91.09 34.89 -52.38
CA GLY A 489 92.14 35.73 -52.96
C GLY A 489 93.40 34.91 -53.30
N ASP A 490 94.04 35.28 -54.41
CA ASP A 490 94.97 34.53 -55.27
C ASP A 490 96.24 33.86 -54.68
N GLN A 491 96.40 33.66 -53.37
CA GLN A 491 97.55 32.92 -52.80
C GLN A 491 97.20 32.09 -51.55
N VAL A 492 96.20 31.21 -51.64
CA VAL A 492 95.95 30.15 -50.65
C VAL A 492 95.91 28.80 -51.38
N ASP A 493 96.64 27.82 -50.84
CA ASP A 493 96.75 26.44 -51.33
C ASP A 493 95.40 25.85 -51.77
N SER A 494 95.32 25.39 -53.03
CA SER A 494 94.13 24.76 -53.63
C SER A 494 93.53 23.60 -52.82
N GLY A 495 94.28 23.01 -51.88
CA GLY A 495 93.82 21.97 -50.97
C GLY A 495 92.90 22.46 -49.84
N TYR A 496 92.98 23.71 -49.40
CA TYR A 496 92.15 24.21 -48.27
C TYR A 496 90.73 24.59 -48.69
N ALA A 497 90.55 25.11 -49.92
CA ALA A 497 89.23 25.40 -50.46
C ALA A 497 88.41 24.10 -50.67
N GLN A 498 89.06 23.04 -51.14
CA GLN A 498 88.46 21.70 -51.28
C GLN A 498 88.06 21.11 -49.92
N LEU A 499 88.93 21.22 -48.90
CA LEU A 499 88.60 20.79 -47.53
C LEU A 499 87.43 21.57 -46.91
N ALA A 500 87.34 22.88 -47.15
CA ALA A 500 86.23 23.70 -46.65
C ALA A 500 84.89 23.38 -47.34
N GLU A 501 84.92 23.04 -48.63
CA GLU A 501 83.75 22.60 -49.39
C GLU A 501 83.30 21.19 -48.96
N GLU A 502 84.25 20.29 -48.66
CA GLU A 502 83.98 18.95 -48.14
C GLU A 502 83.39 18.98 -46.71
N VAL A 503 83.88 19.89 -45.84
CA VAL A 503 83.29 20.14 -44.51
C VAL A 503 81.90 20.76 -44.63
N ALA A 504 81.69 21.71 -45.55
CA ALA A 504 80.36 22.26 -45.81
C ALA A 504 79.38 21.18 -46.31
N LEU A 505 79.84 20.26 -47.16
CA LEU A 505 79.05 19.13 -47.64
C LEU A 505 78.69 18.15 -46.52
N LEU A 506 79.63 17.79 -45.64
CA LEU A 506 79.36 16.92 -44.49
C LEU A 506 78.45 17.58 -43.46
N ASN A 507 78.58 18.89 -43.22
CA ASN A 507 77.66 19.65 -42.38
C ASN A 507 76.25 19.72 -43.00
N ALA A 508 76.15 19.91 -44.31
CA ALA A 508 74.87 19.85 -45.02
C ALA A 508 74.23 18.45 -44.93
N GLN A 509 75.01 17.38 -45.04
CA GLN A 509 74.52 16.00 -44.85
C GLN A 509 74.08 15.74 -43.41
N LYS A 510 74.81 16.25 -42.42
CA LYS A 510 74.47 16.16 -40.99
C LYS A 510 73.20 16.94 -40.66
N SER A 511 73.07 18.15 -41.22
CA SER A 511 71.86 18.98 -41.16
C SER A 511 70.66 18.26 -41.77
N GLN A 512 70.84 17.67 -42.95
CA GLN A 512 69.80 16.89 -43.63
C GLN A 512 69.35 15.67 -42.81
N LEU A 513 70.29 14.93 -42.20
CA LEU A 513 69.98 13.80 -41.30
C LEU A 513 69.24 14.22 -40.03
N GLN A 514 69.57 15.40 -39.49
CA GLN A 514 68.88 15.98 -38.33
C GLN A 514 67.46 16.42 -38.67
N ASP A 515 67.27 17.07 -39.81
CA ASP A 515 65.94 17.44 -40.31
C ASP A 515 65.11 16.17 -40.62
N GLU A 516 65.74 15.13 -41.18
CA GLU A 516 65.10 13.83 -41.39
C GLU A 516 64.71 13.16 -40.07
N LYS A 517 65.55 13.23 -39.04
CA LYS A 517 65.20 12.77 -37.68
C LYS A 517 64.01 13.53 -37.13
N TYR A 518 64.02 14.86 -37.20
CA TYR A 518 62.93 15.69 -36.73
C TYR A 518 61.60 15.31 -37.42
N MET A 519 61.62 15.21 -38.75
CA MET A 519 60.48 14.77 -39.55
C MET A 519 59.99 13.36 -39.16
N LYS A 520 60.91 12.41 -38.91
CA LYS A 520 60.55 11.05 -38.48
C LYS A 520 60.03 10.99 -37.04
N VAL A 521 60.51 11.84 -36.14
CA VAL A 521 59.98 11.97 -34.77
C VAL A 521 58.56 12.54 -34.80
N GLU A 522 58.31 13.59 -35.58
CA GLU A 522 56.96 14.14 -35.79
C GLU A 522 56.03 13.11 -36.45
N LYS A 523 56.51 12.39 -37.47
CA LYS A 523 55.78 11.27 -38.08
C LYS A 523 55.45 10.21 -37.02
N ARG A 524 56.39 9.82 -36.15
CA ARG A 524 56.14 8.84 -35.07
C ARG A 524 55.06 9.33 -34.11
N LYS A 525 55.11 10.58 -33.64
CA LYS A 525 54.05 11.16 -32.79
C LYS A 525 52.67 11.07 -33.45
N PHE A 526 52.60 11.40 -34.74
CA PHE A 526 51.36 11.30 -35.52
C PHE A 526 50.82 9.87 -35.62
N PHE A 527 51.68 8.88 -35.87
CA PHE A 527 51.28 7.47 -35.94
C PHE A 527 50.87 6.90 -34.57
N VAL A 528 51.51 7.30 -33.46
CA VAL A 528 51.07 6.93 -32.10
C VAL A 528 49.67 7.46 -31.83
N LYS A 529 49.38 8.73 -32.20
CA LYS A 529 48.03 9.30 -32.07
C LYS A 529 47.00 8.53 -32.90
N LYS A 530 47.35 8.12 -34.12
CA LYS A 530 46.50 7.27 -34.95
C LYS A 530 46.26 5.89 -34.33
N GLN A 531 47.30 5.28 -33.73
CA GLN A 531 47.19 3.98 -33.06
C GLN A 531 46.17 4.04 -31.91
N GLU A 532 46.25 5.08 -31.07
CA GLU A 532 45.31 5.25 -29.96
C GLU A 532 43.89 5.53 -30.45
N ALA A 533 43.72 6.30 -31.53
CA ALA A 533 42.41 6.54 -32.14
C ALA A 533 41.77 5.23 -32.68
N VAL A 534 42.56 4.38 -33.35
CA VAL A 534 42.07 3.06 -33.83
C VAL A 534 41.72 2.16 -32.67
N LYS A 535 42.59 2.06 -31.65
CA LYS A 535 42.37 1.26 -30.45
C LYS A 535 41.10 1.70 -29.70
N SER A 536 40.94 3.01 -29.47
CA SER A 536 39.75 3.58 -28.85
C SER A 536 38.48 3.28 -29.66
N SER A 537 38.55 3.37 -30.99
CA SER A 537 37.41 3.07 -31.87
C SER A 537 37.03 1.59 -31.84
N LEU A 538 38.00 0.67 -31.89
CA LEU A 538 37.77 -0.77 -31.76
C LEU A 538 37.15 -1.10 -30.40
N GLY A 539 37.69 -0.55 -29.31
CA GLY A 539 37.14 -0.76 -27.96
C GLY A 539 35.70 -0.27 -27.81
N LYS A 540 35.34 0.87 -28.43
CA LYS A 540 33.95 1.35 -28.46
C LYS A 540 33.02 0.39 -29.23
N ILE A 541 33.49 -0.14 -30.36
CA ILE A 541 32.73 -1.13 -31.14
C ILE A 541 32.55 -2.43 -30.33
N ASP A 542 33.59 -2.90 -29.65
CA ASP A 542 33.52 -4.10 -28.81
C ASP A 542 32.55 -3.93 -27.64
N ASN A 543 32.56 -2.77 -26.98
CA ASN A 543 31.59 -2.46 -25.93
C ASN A 543 30.15 -2.42 -26.48
N PHE A 544 29.94 -1.88 -27.68
CA PHE A 544 28.63 -1.89 -28.32
C PHE A 544 28.16 -3.31 -28.64
N VAL A 545 29.06 -4.20 -29.07
CA VAL A 545 28.73 -5.64 -29.25
C VAL A 545 28.27 -6.27 -27.95
N LEU A 546 28.98 -6.04 -26.83
CA LEU A 546 28.58 -6.56 -25.53
C LEU A 546 27.21 -6.02 -25.07
N GLN A 547 26.93 -4.75 -25.32
CA GLN A 547 25.62 -4.14 -25.04
C GLN A 547 24.52 -4.75 -25.90
N PHE A 548 24.81 -5.00 -27.18
CA PHE A 548 23.88 -5.65 -28.10
C PHE A 548 23.59 -7.10 -27.70
N ASP A 549 24.61 -7.88 -27.32
CA ASP A 549 24.44 -9.25 -26.84
C ASP A 549 23.58 -9.29 -25.56
N LYS A 550 23.79 -8.32 -24.66
CA LYS A 550 22.95 -8.15 -23.46
C LYS A 550 21.50 -7.86 -23.85
N LEU A 551 21.25 -6.94 -24.78
CA LEU A 551 19.90 -6.63 -25.27
C LEU A 551 19.20 -7.87 -25.83
N ILE A 552 19.89 -8.67 -26.65
CA ILE A 552 19.34 -9.92 -27.20
C ILE A 552 18.98 -10.89 -26.08
N LYS A 553 19.84 -11.03 -25.06
CA LYS A 553 19.56 -11.85 -23.89
C LYS A 553 18.35 -11.34 -23.12
N ASP A 554 18.25 -10.04 -22.88
CA ASP A 554 17.14 -9.42 -22.15
C ASP A 554 15.81 -9.54 -22.92
N LEU A 555 15.85 -9.56 -24.25
CA LEU A 555 14.68 -9.78 -25.10
C LEU A 555 14.27 -11.26 -25.21
N SER A 556 15.19 -12.21 -24.97
CA SER A 556 14.99 -13.62 -25.30
C SER A 556 13.72 -14.24 -24.69
N GLU A 557 13.46 -14.00 -23.40
CA GLU A 557 12.26 -14.50 -22.71
C GLU A 557 10.96 -13.95 -23.32
N ASN A 558 10.93 -12.66 -23.67
CA ASN A 558 9.78 -12.03 -24.29
C ASN A 558 9.57 -12.49 -25.73
N LEU A 559 10.65 -12.68 -26.49
CA LEU A 559 10.58 -13.15 -27.88
C LEU A 559 10.13 -14.61 -27.98
N GLU A 560 10.54 -15.45 -27.02
CA GLU A 560 10.05 -16.81 -26.89
C GLU A 560 8.54 -16.82 -26.58
N LEU A 561 8.09 -15.96 -25.64
CA LEU A 561 6.67 -15.79 -25.32
C LEU A 561 5.84 -15.30 -26.53
N LEU A 562 6.42 -14.44 -27.39
CA LEU A 562 5.78 -13.91 -28.58
C LEU A 562 5.88 -14.84 -29.81
N GLU A 563 6.59 -15.97 -29.70
CA GLU A 563 6.90 -16.89 -30.81
C GLU A 563 7.61 -16.21 -32.00
N VAL A 564 8.41 -15.17 -31.75
CA VAL A 564 9.14 -14.43 -32.80
C VAL A 564 10.63 -14.73 -32.76
N ASN A 565 11.23 -14.99 -33.91
CA ASN A 565 12.66 -15.21 -34.00
C ASN A 565 13.42 -13.87 -33.91
N GLN A 566 14.43 -13.81 -33.03
CA GLN A 566 15.32 -12.66 -32.86
C GLN A 566 15.88 -12.11 -34.17
N GLU A 567 16.24 -12.99 -35.12
CA GLU A 567 16.87 -12.62 -36.40
C GLU A 567 15.90 -11.87 -37.31
N GLN A 568 14.59 -12.03 -37.11
CA GLN A 568 13.55 -11.32 -37.87
C GLN A 568 13.32 -9.89 -37.35
N ILE A 569 13.70 -9.62 -36.10
CA ILE A 569 13.51 -8.31 -35.47
C ILE A 569 14.75 -7.45 -35.66
N ILE A 570 15.93 -8.00 -35.35
CA ILE A 570 17.16 -7.23 -35.31
C ILE A 570 18.32 -8.11 -35.80
N THR A 571 19.14 -7.54 -36.70
CA THR A 571 20.38 -8.17 -37.17
C THR A 571 21.50 -7.14 -37.12
N LEU A 572 22.60 -7.47 -36.43
CA LEU A 572 23.78 -6.62 -36.35
C LEU A 572 24.87 -7.13 -37.28
N LYS A 573 25.31 -6.29 -38.22
CA LYS A 573 26.47 -6.56 -39.07
C LYS A 573 27.56 -5.54 -38.79
N ILE A 574 28.66 -5.98 -38.21
CA ILE A 574 29.84 -5.16 -37.94
C ILE A 574 31.00 -5.64 -38.80
N ASP A 575 31.61 -4.71 -39.53
CA ASP A 575 32.83 -4.96 -40.30
C ASP A 575 34.00 -4.17 -39.70
N LYS A 576 34.96 -4.90 -39.10
CA LYS A 576 36.17 -4.33 -38.49
C LYS A 576 37.37 -4.34 -39.44
N SER A 577 37.24 -4.89 -40.64
CA SER A 577 38.35 -5.16 -41.56
C SER A 577 39.20 -3.92 -41.86
N LEU A 578 38.55 -2.78 -42.13
CA LEU A 578 39.23 -1.51 -42.42
C LEU A 578 40.07 -0.99 -41.24
N LEU A 579 39.55 -1.11 -40.02
CA LEU A 579 40.24 -0.64 -38.81
C LEU A 579 41.41 -1.55 -38.46
N LEU A 580 41.24 -2.87 -38.59
CA LEU A 580 42.32 -3.84 -38.38
C LEU A 580 43.43 -3.67 -39.41
N PHE A 581 43.09 -3.47 -40.68
CA PHE A 581 44.07 -3.17 -41.73
C PHE A 581 44.85 -1.89 -41.44
N ASN A 582 44.16 -0.81 -41.01
CA ASN A 582 44.83 0.43 -40.61
C ASN A 582 45.74 0.22 -39.40
N GLN A 583 45.35 -0.63 -38.43
CA GLN A 583 46.15 -0.94 -37.25
C GLN A 583 47.47 -1.63 -37.64
N GLU A 584 47.43 -2.59 -38.56
CA GLU A 584 48.63 -3.26 -39.09
C GLU A 584 49.55 -2.27 -39.78
N GLN A 585 49.03 -1.46 -40.70
CA GLN A 585 49.81 -0.43 -41.42
C GLN A 585 50.47 0.58 -40.46
N ILE A 586 49.75 1.00 -39.41
CA ILE A 586 50.27 1.91 -38.39
C ILE A 586 51.38 1.25 -37.59
N ASN A 587 51.19 -0.02 -37.18
CA ASN A 587 52.20 -0.77 -36.42
C ASN A 587 53.48 -0.97 -37.24
N ASP A 588 53.36 -1.34 -38.52
CA ASP A 588 54.51 -1.51 -39.42
C ASP A 588 55.33 -0.23 -39.56
N GLU A 589 54.66 0.92 -39.75
CA GLU A 589 55.34 2.21 -39.81
C GLU A 589 55.96 2.60 -38.46
N LEU A 590 55.31 2.31 -37.33
CA LEU A 590 55.86 2.56 -36.00
C LEU A 590 57.08 1.70 -35.70
N ILE A 591 57.11 0.45 -36.17
CA ILE A 591 58.28 -0.44 -36.04
C ILE A 591 59.46 0.16 -36.82
N LYS A 592 59.27 0.50 -38.10
CA LYS A 592 60.33 1.14 -38.93
C LYS A 592 60.85 2.45 -38.31
N LEU A 593 59.94 3.28 -37.79
CA LEU A 593 60.31 4.55 -37.16
C LEU A 593 61.04 4.34 -35.84
N THR A 594 60.67 3.30 -35.07
CA THR A 594 61.36 2.91 -33.85
C THR A 594 62.77 2.41 -34.16
N GLU A 595 62.94 1.52 -35.14
CA GLU A 595 64.23 0.97 -35.56
C GLU A 595 65.21 2.07 -36.04
N TYR A 596 64.73 3.08 -36.76
CA TYR A 596 65.57 4.21 -37.19
C TYR A 596 66.02 5.11 -36.02
N LEU A 597 65.22 5.17 -34.95
CA LEU A 597 65.46 6.01 -33.77
C LEU A 597 66.17 5.24 -32.64
N ASP A 598 66.34 3.92 -32.76
CA ASP A 598 66.98 3.05 -31.78
C ASP A 598 68.51 3.24 -31.76
N GLU A 599 69.12 3.21 -30.58
CA GLU A 599 70.56 3.49 -30.38
C GLU A 599 71.47 2.35 -30.87
N ASN A 600 70.93 1.15 -31.08
CA ASN A 600 71.71 -0.07 -31.30
C ASN A 600 71.77 -0.57 -32.77
N SER A 601 71.18 0.15 -33.73
CA SER A 601 71.15 -0.24 -35.15
C SER A 601 72.23 0.45 -36.00
N VAL A 602 72.84 -0.28 -36.93
CA VAL A 602 73.87 0.22 -37.90
C VAL A 602 73.28 1.21 -38.91
N GLU A 603 71.95 1.22 -39.08
CA GLU A 603 71.22 2.19 -39.92
C GLU A 603 70.48 3.26 -39.09
N SER A 604 70.72 3.29 -37.77
CA SER A 604 70.10 4.28 -36.89
C SER A 604 70.61 5.69 -37.16
N TYR A 605 69.77 6.69 -36.86
CA TYR A 605 70.18 8.09 -36.87
C TYR A 605 71.45 8.31 -36.04
N ASN A 606 71.55 7.72 -34.84
CA ASN A 606 72.68 7.97 -33.95
C ASN A 606 73.99 7.44 -34.53
N TYR A 607 73.98 6.24 -35.11
CA TYR A 607 75.16 5.65 -35.78
C TYR A 607 75.61 6.48 -36.99
N LEU A 608 74.66 6.88 -37.86
CA LEU A 608 74.95 7.72 -39.04
C LEU A 608 75.45 9.11 -38.64
N TYR A 609 74.86 9.69 -37.59
CA TYR A 609 75.22 10.99 -37.08
C TYR A 609 76.60 10.99 -36.41
N GLU A 610 76.93 9.98 -35.60
CA GLU A 610 78.25 9.82 -35.00
C GLU A 610 79.34 9.58 -36.04
N GLY A 611 79.08 8.74 -37.05
CA GLY A 611 80.02 8.50 -38.15
C GLY A 611 80.32 9.75 -38.99
N LEU A 612 79.33 10.62 -39.21
CA LEU A 612 79.55 11.94 -39.82
C LEU A 612 80.29 12.89 -38.88
N ASN A 613 80.00 12.84 -37.58
CA ASN A 613 80.63 13.70 -36.58
C ASN A 613 82.12 13.39 -36.41
N GLU A 614 82.51 12.11 -36.46
CA GLU A 614 83.92 11.71 -36.43
C GLU A 614 84.67 12.17 -37.69
N LYS A 615 84.07 12.01 -38.87
CA LYS A 615 84.63 12.49 -40.15
C LYS A 615 84.80 14.01 -40.14
N LEU A 616 83.80 14.74 -39.65
CA LEU A 616 83.86 16.19 -39.48
C LEU A 616 85.00 16.58 -38.54
N LYS A 617 85.13 15.94 -37.38
CA LYS A 617 86.20 16.24 -36.41
C LYS A 617 87.60 16.05 -37.00
N GLN A 618 87.81 14.99 -37.79
CA GLN A 618 89.10 14.73 -38.48
C GLN A 618 89.45 15.77 -39.55
N LEU A 619 88.44 16.34 -40.23
CA LEU A 619 88.61 17.38 -41.24
C LEU A 619 88.73 18.78 -40.63
N GLU A 620 87.98 19.04 -39.56
CA GLU A 620 88.03 20.28 -38.77
C GLU A 620 89.39 20.50 -38.11
N GLU A 621 90.11 19.45 -37.71
CA GLU A 621 91.47 19.56 -37.17
C GLU A 621 92.47 20.10 -38.21
N LYS A 622 92.24 19.85 -39.51
CA LYS A 622 93.13 20.22 -40.63
C LYS A 622 92.87 21.60 -41.24
N LEU A 623 91.78 22.27 -40.88
CA LEU A 623 91.40 23.60 -41.38
C LEU A 623 92.23 24.74 -40.74
N ASP A 624 92.38 25.87 -41.46
CA ASP A 624 93.01 27.08 -40.94
C ASP A 624 92.06 27.89 -40.01
N ARG A 625 92.60 28.84 -39.25
CA ARG A 625 91.85 29.58 -38.22
C ARG A 625 90.63 30.36 -38.78
N PRO A 626 90.71 31.06 -39.94
CA PRO A 626 89.57 31.73 -40.56
C PRO A 626 88.42 30.79 -40.97
N ASN A 627 88.70 29.65 -41.61
CA ASN A 627 87.65 28.74 -42.07
C ASN A 627 86.94 28.02 -40.92
N LYS A 628 87.65 27.71 -39.82
CA LYS A 628 87.01 27.16 -38.60
C LYS A 628 86.00 28.12 -37.98
N LEU A 629 86.27 29.44 -38.03
CA LEU A 629 85.37 30.46 -37.48
C LEU A 629 84.07 30.59 -38.29
N TYR A 630 84.17 30.55 -39.64
CA TYR A 630 82.99 30.62 -40.51
C TYR A 630 82.11 29.36 -40.43
N GLN A 631 82.72 28.17 -40.37
CA GLN A 631 81.97 26.91 -40.19
C GLN A 631 81.29 26.82 -38.80
N SER A 632 81.96 27.32 -37.76
CA SER A 632 81.37 27.44 -36.42
C SER A 632 80.17 28.40 -36.43
N TYR A 633 80.25 29.52 -37.15
CA TYR A 633 79.13 30.44 -37.35
C TYR A 633 77.92 29.77 -38.03
N LEU A 634 78.12 29.05 -39.14
CA LEU A 634 77.04 28.35 -39.84
C LEU A 634 76.34 27.31 -38.95
N THR A 635 77.13 26.55 -38.18
CA THR A 635 76.60 25.55 -37.24
C THR A 635 75.80 26.21 -36.11
N GLN A 636 76.30 27.32 -35.55
CA GLN A 636 75.59 28.09 -34.53
C GLN A 636 74.31 28.72 -35.07
N MET A 637 74.31 29.20 -36.32
CA MET A 637 73.14 29.81 -36.96
C MET A 637 72.04 28.80 -37.26
N GLU A 638 72.40 27.58 -37.67
CA GLU A 638 71.45 26.49 -37.87
C GLU A 638 70.83 26.02 -36.55
N GLN A 639 71.65 25.82 -35.51
CA GLN A 639 71.18 25.47 -34.17
C GLN A 639 70.24 26.55 -33.61
N TRP A 640 70.58 27.83 -33.80
CA TRP A 640 69.75 28.95 -33.41
C TRP A 640 68.38 28.94 -34.11
N GLY A 641 68.33 28.71 -35.43
CA GLY A 641 67.07 28.68 -36.19
C GLY A 641 66.16 27.50 -35.84
N ARG A 642 66.70 26.38 -35.35
CA ARG A 642 65.90 25.25 -34.84
C ARG A 642 65.19 25.59 -33.54
N VAL A 643 65.94 26.12 -32.56
CA VAL A 643 65.37 26.53 -31.27
C VAL A 643 64.31 27.62 -31.46
N GLU A 644 64.49 28.53 -32.43
CA GLU A 644 63.46 29.52 -32.80
C GLU A 644 62.15 28.85 -33.27
N LYS A 645 62.24 27.86 -34.17
CA LYS A 645 61.06 27.12 -34.66
C LYS A 645 60.38 26.30 -33.56
N GLU A 646 61.14 25.68 -32.66
CA GLU A 646 60.59 24.92 -31.53
C GLU A 646 59.87 25.83 -30.52
N LEU A 647 60.46 26.99 -30.19
CA LEU A 647 59.85 27.96 -29.27
C LEU A 647 58.57 28.59 -29.86
N MET A 648 58.56 28.87 -31.16
CA MET A 648 57.37 29.37 -31.85
C MET A 648 56.27 28.30 -31.95
N GLY A 649 56.65 27.10 -32.40
CA GLY A 649 55.79 25.92 -32.58
C GLY A 649 54.52 26.20 -33.40
N ASP A 650 53.51 25.36 -33.20
CA ASP A 650 52.16 25.53 -33.77
C ASP A 650 51.07 25.53 -32.66
N ALA A 651 49.81 25.69 -33.06
CA ALA A 651 48.66 25.73 -32.15
C ALA A 651 48.39 24.40 -31.41
N LEU A 652 49.06 23.30 -31.78
CA LEU A 652 48.85 21.96 -31.22
C LEU A 652 50.04 21.47 -30.38
N THR A 653 51.21 22.12 -30.50
CA THR A 653 52.44 21.76 -29.80
C THR A 653 52.43 22.31 -28.38
N PRO A 654 52.32 21.47 -27.33
CA PRO A 654 52.23 21.95 -25.95
C PRO A 654 53.44 22.82 -25.58
N ASN A 655 53.19 23.88 -24.81
CA ASN A 655 54.19 24.85 -24.32
C ASN A 655 54.87 25.72 -25.40
N SER A 656 54.41 25.69 -26.66
CA SER A 656 54.84 26.64 -27.69
C SER A 656 54.15 28.01 -27.52
N LEU A 657 54.75 29.07 -28.08
CA LEU A 657 54.12 30.39 -28.11
C LEU A 657 52.77 30.38 -28.83
N ALA A 658 52.66 29.66 -29.96
CA ALA A 658 51.42 29.57 -30.72
C ALA A 658 50.31 28.81 -29.97
N TYR A 659 50.64 27.74 -29.24
CA TYR A 659 49.71 26.96 -28.42
C TYR A 659 49.15 27.78 -27.26
N ILE A 660 50.01 28.45 -26.49
CA ILE A 660 49.57 29.24 -25.32
C ILE A 660 48.70 30.43 -25.77
N ARG A 661 49.04 31.07 -26.89
CA ARG A 661 48.19 32.13 -27.50
C ARG A 661 46.82 31.59 -27.91
N ASN A 662 46.76 30.40 -28.52
CA ASN A 662 45.50 29.79 -28.93
C ASN A 662 44.60 29.43 -27.72
N GLN A 663 45.17 28.91 -26.64
CA GLN A 663 44.45 28.64 -25.38
C GLN A 663 43.83 29.91 -24.77
N LEU A 664 44.51 31.06 -24.83
CA LEU A 664 43.96 32.34 -24.38
C LEU A 664 42.79 32.82 -25.26
N ILE A 665 42.85 32.59 -26.57
CA ILE A 665 41.74 32.91 -27.50
C ILE A 665 40.52 32.01 -27.22
N GLU A 666 40.76 30.72 -26.95
CA GLU A 666 39.72 29.76 -26.57
C GLU A 666 38.97 30.19 -25.29
N LEU A 667 39.70 30.71 -24.29
CA LEU A 667 39.13 31.23 -23.04
C LEU A 667 38.18 32.42 -23.23
N ASP A 668 38.46 33.29 -24.19
CA ASP A 668 37.70 34.53 -24.37
C ASP A 668 36.41 34.36 -25.19
N SER A 669 36.36 33.37 -26.09
CA SER A 669 35.29 33.30 -27.10
C SER A 669 34.64 31.93 -27.30
N LEU A 670 35.39 30.83 -27.20
CA LEU A 670 34.90 29.48 -27.51
C LEU A 670 34.33 28.79 -26.28
N LEU A 671 35.08 28.79 -25.17
CA LEU A 671 34.70 28.10 -23.93
C LEU A 671 33.44 28.67 -23.26
N PRO A 672 33.19 30.00 -23.20
CA PRO A 672 31.94 30.52 -22.64
C PRO A 672 30.69 30.11 -23.44
N ALA A 673 30.78 30.10 -24.77
CA ALA A 673 29.70 29.67 -25.64
C ALA A 673 29.42 28.16 -25.51
N GLU A 674 30.48 27.36 -25.39
CA GLU A 674 30.38 25.92 -25.13
C GLU A 674 29.77 25.63 -23.75
N LEU A 675 30.16 26.37 -22.71
CA LEU A 675 29.59 26.23 -21.37
C LEU A 675 28.07 26.47 -21.35
N ILE A 676 27.58 27.48 -22.07
CA ILE A 676 26.14 27.73 -22.20
C ILE A 676 25.43 26.54 -22.85
N LYS A 677 26.00 25.99 -23.94
CA LYS A 677 25.44 24.81 -24.63
C LYS A 677 25.40 23.58 -23.72
N LEU A 678 26.47 23.32 -22.96
CA LEU A 678 26.51 22.19 -22.03
C LEU A 678 25.53 22.36 -20.87
N LYS A 679 25.37 23.59 -20.34
CA LYS A 679 24.36 23.88 -19.32
C LYS A 679 22.94 23.67 -19.84
N ASP A 680 22.66 24.03 -21.09
CA ASP A 680 21.37 23.77 -21.74
C ASP A 680 21.14 22.27 -21.96
N LEU A 681 22.14 21.56 -22.49
CA LEU A 681 22.10 20.10 -22.64
C LEU A 681 21.82 19.40 -21.31
N ARG A 682 22.50 19.80 -20.22
CA ARG A 682 22.26 19.27 -18.87
C ARG A 682 20.81 19.47 -18.43
N LYS A 683 20.24 20.66 -18.67
CA LYS A 683 18.83 20.95 -18.37
C LYS A 683 17.91 20.04 -19.18
N GLN A 684 18.16 19.86 -20.48
CA GLN A 684 17.38 18.97 -21.33
C GLN A 684 17.43 17.51 -20.86
N LEU A 685 18.61 17.00 -20.52
CA LEU A 685 18.79 15.65 -19.98
C LEU A 685 18.05 15.48 -18.65
N SER A 686 18.12 16.49 -17.77
CA SER A 686 17.40 16.49 -16.49
C SER A 686 15.87 16.52 -16.69
N ASN A 687 15.39 17.19 -17.76
CA ASN A 687 13.97 17.17 -18.12
C ASN A 687 13.54 15.77 -18.57
N GLN A 688 14.37 15.05 -19.35
CA GLN A 688 14.09 13.66 -19.71
C GLN A 688 13.98 12.75 -18.48
N ILE A 689 14.86 12.96 -17.48
CA ILE A 689 14.77 12.26 -16.20
C ILE A 689 13.43 12.59 -15.50
N PHE A 690 13.03 13.85 -15.48
CA PHE A 690 11.75 14.26 -14.88
C PHE A 690 10.53 13.69 -15.61
N ASP A 691 10.54 13.66 -16.95
CA ASP A 691 9.48 13.04 -17.76
C ASP A 691 9.35 11.54 -17.44
N LEU A 692 10.46 10.84 -17.21
CA LEU A 692 10.45 9.45 -16.76
C LEU A 692 9.90 9.29 -15.34
N ILE A 693 10.20 10.23 -14.42
CA ILE A 693 9.58 10.25 -13.08
C ILE A 693 8.06 10.43 -13.19
N GLN A 694 7.57 11.29 -14.10
CA GLN A 694 6.13 11.45 -14.36
C GLN A 694 5.48 10.18 -14.92
N LYS A 695 6.14 9.48 -15.86
CA LYS A 695 5.68 8.16 -16.33
C LYS A 695 5.63 7.15 -15.19
N LEU A 696 6.61 7.17 -14.30
CA LEU A 696 6.64 6.30 -13.13
C LEU A 696 5.45 6.60 -12.20
N ILE A 697 5.11 7.88 -11.96
CA ILE A 697 3.88 8.27 -11.22
C ILE A 697 2.61 7.72 -11.89
N SER A 698 2.50 7.80 -13.22
CA SER A 698 1.35 7.26 -13.92
C SER A 698 1.23 5.74 -13.75
N THR A 699 2.35 5.03 -13.78
CA THR A 699 2.39 3.57 -13.53
C THR A 699 1.91 3.23 -12.12
N TYR A 700 2.32 4.03 -11.11
CA TYR A 700 1.78 3.87 -9.76
C TYR A 700 0.27 4.08 -9.77
N LYS A 701 -0.22 5.22 -10.27
CA LYS A 701 -1.66 5.53 -10.31
C LYS A 701 -2.49 4.40 -10.93
N ASP A 702 -2.01 3.81 -12.02
CA ASP A 702 -2.68 2.68 -12.67
C ASP A 702 -2.77 1.44 -11.79
N LEU A 703 -1.72 1.11 -11.02
CA LEU A 703 -1.69 -0.02 -10.10
C LEU A 703 -2.61 0.16 -8.88
N TYR A 704 -2.80 1.40 -8.40
CA TYR A 704 -3.67 1.72 -7.27
C TYR A 704 -5.13 1.96 -7.67
N ASN A 705 -5.39 2.27 -8.95
CA ASN A 705 -6.71 2.59 -9.46
C ASN A 705 -7.80 1.53 -9.16
N PRO A 706 -7.54 0.21 -9.24
CA PRO A 706 -8.55 -0.80 -8.89
C PRO A 706 -9.12 -0.63 -7.47
N VAL A 707 -8.27 -0.29 -6.50
CA VAL A 707 -8.68 -0.07 -5.11
C VAL A 707 -9.39 1.27 -4.96
N GLN A 708 -8.93 2.31 -5.66
CA GLN A 708 -9.62 3.60 -5.68
C GLN A 708 -11.06 3.46 -6.22
N ILE A 709 -11.27 2.62 -7.23
CA ILE A 709 -12.59 2.28 -7.74
C ILE A 709 -13.40 1.52 -6.67
N ALA A 710 -12.83 0.52 -6.01
CA ALA A 710 -13.51 -0.21 -4.94
C ALA A 710 -13.95 0.71 -3.78
N ILE A 711 -13.08 1.63 -3.38
CA ILE A 711 -13.33 2.63 -2.34
C ILE A 711 -14.44 3.61 -2.76
N SER A 712 -14.37 4.14 -3.99
CA SER A 712 -15.33 5.15 -4.47
C SER A 712 -16.72 4.58 -4.82
N THR A 713 -16.80 3.29 -5.13
CA THR A 713 -18.07 2.60 -5.43
C THR A 713 -18.78 2.10 -4.19
N HIS A 714 -18.07 1.84 -3.09
CA HIS A 714 -18.66 1.36 -1.85
C HIS A 714 -19.47 2.47 -1.14
N PRO A 715 -20.80 2.32 -0.96
CA PRO A 715 -21.66 3.39 -0.42
C PRO A 715 -21.20 3.93 0.94
N LEU A 716 -20.92 3.02 1.89
CA LEU A 716 -20.42 3.38 3.22
C LEU A 716 -19.12 4.20 3.17
N ILE A 717 -18.15 3.79 2.35
CA ILE A 717 -16.84 4.46 2.29
C ILE A 717 -16.97 5.85 1.69
N ARG A 718 -17.71 5.97 0.58
CA ARG A 718 -17.94 7.22 -0.15
C ARG A 718 -18.66 8.27 0.69
N GLU A 719 -19.73 7.88 1.38
CA GLU A 719 -20.60 8.84 2.09
C GLU A 719 -20.02 9.26 3.44
N LYS A 720 -19.38 8.34 4.17
CA LYS A 720 -18.92 8.61 5.55
C LYS A 720 -17.43 8.92 5.70
N TYR A 721 -16.55 8.33 4.89
CA TYR A 721 -15.11 8.31 5.22
C TYR A 721 -14.20 9.05 4.24
N GLN A 722 -14.67 9.34 3.02
CA GLN A 722 -13.95 10.14 2.01
C GLN A 722 -12.47 9.72 1.82
N LEU A 723 -12.23 8.41 1.70
CA LEU A 723 -10.90 7.86 1.46
C LEU A 723 -10.45 8.15 0.04
N ASN A 724 -9.27 8.76 -0.11
CA ASN A 724 -8.68 9.05 -1.41
C ASN A 724 -7.21 8.69 -1.44
N PHE A 725 -6.78 8.17 -2.58
CA PHE A 725 -5.39 7.90 -2.85
C PHE A 725 -4.81 8.93 -3.81
N GLU A 726 -3.68 9.50 -3.41
CA GLU A 726 -2.91 10.42 -4.22
C GLU A 726 -1.47 9.94 -4.36
N VAL A 727 -0.94 10.01 -5.57
CA VAL A 727 0.49 9.81 -5.83
C VAL A 727 1.10 11.18 -6.02
N SER A 728 2.04 11.54 -5.15
CA SER A 728 2.75 12.82 -5.19
C SER A 728 4.27 12.62 -5.25
N ILE A 729 4.99 13.66 -5.64
CA ILE A 729 6.46 13.67 -5.61
C ILE A 729 6.89 14.27 -4.27
N VAL A 730 7.80 13.58 -3.58
CA VAL A 730 8.36 14.08 -2.32
C VAL A 730 9.88 14.11 -2.42
N LEU A 731 10.47 15.12 -1.79
CA LEU A 731 11.91 15.22 -1.56
C LEU A 731 12.33 14.22 -0.49
N ASN A 732 12.80 13.05 -0.91
CA ASN A 732 13.33 12.06 0.01
C ASN A 732 14.84 12.25 0.20
N THR A 733 15.30 12.22 1.46
CA THR A 733 16.72 12.30 1.86
C THR A 733 17.50 13.56 1.42
N PHE A 734 16.86 14.54 0.75
CA PHE A 734 17.55 15.69 0.15
C PHE A 734 18.39 16.47 1.16
N VAL A 735 17.79 16.84 2.30
CA VAL A 735 18.46 17.63 3.35
C VAL A 735 19.67 16.88 3.91
N GLU A 736 19.52 15.59 4.19
CA GLU A 736 20.58 14.75 4.74
C GLU A 736 21.73 14.56 3.77
N GLU A 737 21.44 14.21 2.51
CA GLU A 737 22.45 14.04 1.46
C GLU A 737 23.15 15.36 1.12
N PHE A 738 22.40 16.46 1.06
CA PHE A 738 22.98 17.79 0.83
C PHE A 738 24.02 18.15 1.91
N PHE A 739 23.69 17.99 3.20
CA PHE A 739 24.62 18.31 4.30
C PHE A 739 25.71 17.25 4.55
N LYS A 740 25.59 16.04 3.98
CA LYS A 740 26.72 15.11 3.84
C LYS A 740 27.77 15.64 2.86
N MET A 741 27.35 16.39 1.84
CA MET A 741 28.24 16.91 0.80
C MET A 741 28.75 18.33 1.09
N VAL A 742 27.87 19.21 1.58
CA VAL A 742 28.16 20.62 1.88
C VAL A 742 28.42 20.81 3.37
N GLY A 743 29.55 21.44 3.71
CA GLY A 743 29.91 21.84 5.06
C GLY A 743 29.17 23.09 5.50
N ASN A 744 28.92 23.19 6.80
CA ASN A 744 28.19 24.31 7.42
C ASN A 744 29.13 25.38 8.02
N SER A 745 30.39 25.42 7.58
CA SER A 745 31.42 26.30 8.14
C SER A 745 31.51 27.68 7.48
N ARG A 746 31.00 27.86 6.25
CA ARG A 746 31.06 29.10 5.44
C ARG A 746 29.93 29.14 4.40
N GLY A 747 29.66 30.32 3.84
CA GLY A 747 28.64 30.54 2.80
C GLY A 747 27.21 30.62 3.31
N SER A 748 26.23 30.53 2.40
CA SER A 748 24.81 30.76 2.71
C SER A 748 24.22 29.73 3.69
N PHE A 749 24.81 28.54 3.78
CA PHE A 749 24.38 27.44 4.66
C PHE A 749 25.22 27.33 5.94
N TYR A 750 25.72 28.47 6.44
CA TYR A 750 26.52 28.53 7.65
C TYR A 750 25.72 28.18 8.91
N GLY A 751 26.32 27.37 9.80
CA GLY A 751 25.70 26.95 11.06
C GLY A 751 24.71 25.79 10.88
N THR A 752 24.63 24.88 11.85
CA THR A 752 23.77 23.68 11.75
C THR A 752 22.28 24.04 11.73
N GLU A 753 21.82 24.90 12.64
CA GLU A 753 20.40 25.29 12.69
C GLU A 753 20.03 26.27 11.58
N ASP A 754 20.81 27.35 11.42
CA ASP A 754 20.56 28.38 10.42
C ASP A 754 20.68 27.85 8.98
N GLY A 755 21.67 26.99 8.70
CA GLY A 755 21.82 26.33 7.41
C GLY A 755 20.64 25.41 7.09
N ASN A 756 20.19 24.59 8.05
CA ASN A 756 19.02 23.73 7.87
C ASN A 756 17.74 24.56 7.63
N ARG A 757 17.55 25.63 8.41
CA ARG A 757 16.42 26.54 8.23
C ARG A 757 16.45 27.19 6.85
N ARG A 758 17.60 27.70 6.42
CA ARG A 758 17.78 28.30 5.08
C ARG A 758 17.44 27.31 3.97
N LEU A 759 17.94 26.07 4.07
CA LEU A 759 17.64 25.03 3.09
C LEU A 759 16.14 24.69 3.07
N LYS A 760 15.52 24.60 4.25
CA LYS A 760 14.09 24.35 4.38
C LYS A 760 13.24 25.49 3.81
N ASP A 761 13.61 26.75 4.07
CA ASP A 761 12.93 27.92 3.52
C ASP A 761 13.02 27.93 1.97
N ILE A 762 14.13 27.47 1.38
CA ILE A 762 14.25 27.30 -0.07
C ILE A 762 13.35 26.16 -0.55
N ILE A 763 13.34 25.01 0.12
CA ILE A 763 12.48 23.87 -0.24
C ILE A 763 11.00 24.25 -0.21
N ASP A 764 10.55 24.91 0.87
CA ASP A 764 9.15 25.28 1.10
C ASP A 764 8.65 26.36 0.09
N LYS A 765 9.56 27.03 -0.63
CA LYS A 765 9.24 28.03 -1.66
C LYS A 765 8.84 27.41 -3.02
N TYR A 766 9.25 26.17 -3.30
CA TYR A 766 9.08 25.55 -4.61
C TYR A 766 8.17 24.32 -4.56
N GLU A 767 7.33 24.15 -5.58
CA GLU A 767 6.55 22.94 -5.79
C GLU A 767 7.22 22.01 -6.81
N PHE A 768 7.24 20.71 -6.55
CA PHE A 768 7.93 19.71 -7.40
C PHE A 768 6.99 19.05 -8.42
N LEU A 769 6.04 19.82 -8.97
CA LEU A 769 5.02 19.33 -9.90
C LEU A 769 5.38 19.50 -11.37
N ASN A 770 6.28 20.43 -11.70
CA ASN A 770 6.74 20.69 -13.06
C ASN A 770 8.25 20.96 -13.08
N PHE A 771 8.86 20.77 -14.25
CA PHE A 771 10.31 20.87 -14.41
C PHE A 771 10.85 22.29 -14.23
N ASP A 772 10.12 23.32 -14.66
CA ASP A 772 10.55 24.72 -14.55
C ASP A 772 10.76 25.14 -13.09
N SER A 773 9.87 24.69 -12.19
CA SER A 773 10.00 24.90 -10.75
C SER A 773 11.21 24.17 -10.17
N ILE A 774 11.49 22.94 -10.62
CA ILE A 774 12.66 22.16 -10.20
C ILE A 774 13.96 22.83 -10.65
N VAL A 775 14.02 23.32 -11.89
CA VAL A 775 15.19 24.06 -12.39
C VAL A 775 15.39 25.34 -11.58
N SER A 776 14.32 26.08 -11.31
CA SER A 776 14.38 27.30 -10.48
C SER A 776 14.87 27.01 -9.06
N PHE A 777 14.45 25.89 -8.47
CA PHE A 777 14.96 25.41 -7.18
C PHE A 777 16.45 25.09 -7.24
N ILE A 778 16.89 24.31 -8.23
CA ILE A 778 18.31 23.95 -8.41
C ILE A 778 19.16 25.20 -8.63
N GLU A 779 18.70 26.15 -9.44
CA GLU A 779 19.39 27.42 -9.69
C GLU A 779 19.48 28.27 -8.42
N GLU A 780 18.45 28.31 -7.57
CA GLU A 780 18.53 29.01 -6.28
C GLU A 780 19.54 28.32 -5.33
N ILE A 781 19.60 26.99 -5.30
CA ILE A 781 20.61 26.26 -4.51
C ILE A 781 22.02 26.58 -5.01
N ILE A 782 22.26 26.52 -6.33
CA ILE A 782 23.57 26.85 -6.92
C ILE A 782 23.94 28.31 -6.63
N LEU A 783 22.99 29.25 -6.75
CA LEU A 783 23.24 30.65 -6.41
C LEU A 783 23.66 30.82 -4.95
N ASN A 784 23.00 30.13 -4.01
CA ASN A 784 23.36 30.16 -2.59
C ASN A 784 24.72 29.49 -2.31
N LEU A 785 25.19 28.60 -3.18
CA LEU A 785 26.53 28.00 -3.12
C LEU A 785 27.60 28.89 -3.76
N GLU A 786 27.29 29.62 -4.83
CA GLU A 786 28.23 30.52 -5.52
C GLU A 786 28.38 31.86 -4.80
N THR A 787 27.35 32.30 -4.08
CA THR A 787 27.31 33.62 -3.43
C THR A 787 26.73 33.54 -2.02
N ASP A 788 27.39 34.20 -1.06
CA ASP A 788 26.88 34.28 0.32
C ASP A 788 25.69 35.24 0.40
N GLN A 789 24.49 34.68 0.60
CA GLN A 789 23.23 35.43 0.65
C GLN A 789 22.88 35.94 2.06
N ARG A 790 23.75 35.72 3.07
CA ARG A 790 23.46 36.13 4.46
C ARG A 790 23.59 37.63 4.68
N TYR A 791 24.40 38.31 3.88
CA TYR A 791 24.69 39.75 4.02
C TYR A 791 24.17 40.53 2.80
N SER A 792 23.84 41.81 3.00
CA SER A 792 23.39 42.69 1.91
C SER A 792 24.46 42.91 0.83
N SER A 793 25.74 42.82 1.20
CA SER A 793 26.87 42.71 0.28
C SER A 793 27.10 41.24 -0.09
N LYS A 794 26.64 40.83 -1.27
CA LYS A 794 26.89 39.49 -1.81
C LYS A 794 28.37 39.33 -2.11
N SER A 795 28.99 38.29 -1.54
CA SER A 795 30.38 37.92 -1.80
C SER A 795 30.42 36.59 -2.52
N ASP A 796 31.17 36.53 -3.62
CA ASP A 796 31.41 35.28 -4.35
C ASP A 796 32.26 34.34 -3.49
N ILE A 797 31.84 33.08 -3.41
CA ILE A 797 32.54 32.03 -2.68
C ILE A 797 32.74 30.85 -3.63
N PRO A 798 33.96 30.34 -3.80
CA PRO A 798 34.19 29.10 -4.54
C PRO A 798 33.42 27.95 -3.89
N ILE A 799 32.62 27.23 -4.67
CA ILE A 799 31.80 26.11 -4.20
C ILE A 799 32.68 25.09 -3.46
N GLU A 800 33.85 24.79 -4.02
CA GLU A 800 34.83 23.83 -3.49
C GLU A 800 35.27 24.15 -2.06
N SER A 801 35.28 25.42 -1.67
CA SER A 801 35.68 25.84 -0.31
C SER A 801 34.63 25.53 0.76
N GLN A 802 33.41 25.18 0.34
CA GLN A 802 32.29 24.82 1.21
C GLN A 802 32.05 23.31 1.25
N LEU A 803 32.69 22.52 0.39
CA LEU A 803 32.45 21.08 0.32
C LEU A 803 33.17 20.33 1.44
N ARG A 804 32.61 19.20 1.86
CA ARG A 804 33.27 18.30 2.81
C ARG A 804 34.47 17.61 2.16
N LYS A 805 35.39 17.12 3.00
CA LYS A 805 36.60 16.42 2.55
C LYS A 805 36.25 15.23 1.65
N GLY A 806 36.79 15.21 0.43
CA GLY A 806 36.58 14.14 -0.54
C GLY A 806 35.37 14.34 -1.47
N VAL A 807 34.62 15.42 -1.30
CA VAL A 807 33.47 15.76 -2.15
C VAL A 807 33.90 16.73 -3.24
N THR A 808 33.51 16.46 -4.49
CA THR A 808 33.82 17.32 -5.64
C THR A 808 32.61 18.15 -6.07
N LYS A 809 32.86 19.26 -6.78
CA LYS A 809 31.80 20.09 -7.37
C LYS A 809 30.92 19.32 -8.36
N GLU A 810 31.53 18.38 -9.11
CA GLU A 810 30.83 17.46 -10.00
C GLU A 810 29.81 16.58 -9.26
N GLN A 811 30.14 16.10 -8.06
CA GLN A 811 29.22 15.29 -7.26
C GLN A 811 27.99 16.10 -6.80
N ILE A 812 28.17 17.37 -6.43
CA ILE A 812 27.06 18.27 -6.11
C ILE A 812 26.17 18.49 -7.34
N TYR A 813 26.75 18.82 -8.49
CA TYR A 813 25.96 19.01 -9.71
C TYR A 813 25.24 17.73 -10.12
N SER A 814 25.89 16.58 -9.98
CA SER A 814 25.24 15.29 -10.27
C SER A 814 24.12 15.00 -9.28
N PHE A 815 24.29 15.29 -7.98
CA PHE A 815 23.22 15.18 -6.99
C PHE A 815 22.00 16.05 -7.36
N LEU A 816 22.24 17.31 -7.73
CA LEU A 816 21.18 18.27 -8.07
C LEU A 816 20.45 17.92 -9.37
N PHE A 817 21.17 17.54 -10.42
CA PHE A 817 20.59 17.34 -11.76
C PHE A 817 20.17 15.89 -12.06
N ASN A 818 20.61 14.89 -11.28
CA ASN A 818 20.14 13.50 -11.44
C ASN A 818 18.74 13.25 -10.85
N LEU A 819 18.22 14.21 -10.06
CA LEU A 819 16.90 14.17 -9.43
C LEU A 819 16.65 12.92 -8.57
N ASN A 820 17.70 12.27 -8.06
CA ASN A 820 17.59 11.06 -7.23
C ASN A 820 16.79 11.27 -5.94
N TYR A 821 16.74 12.52 -5.48
CA TYR A 821 16.00 12.94 -4.30
C TYR A 821 14.49 13.08 -4.54
N LEU A 822 14.02 13.00 -5.79
CA LEU A 822 12.60 12.98 -6.12
C LEU A 822 12.15 11.53 -6.24
N SER A 823 11.30 11.10 -5.32
CA SER A 823 10.65 9.80 -5.38
C SER A 823 9.14 9.98 -5.34
N PRO A 824 8.38 9.21 -6.13
CA PRO A 824 6.94 9.14 -5.94
C PRO A 824 6.66 8.48 -4.60
N ILE A 825 5.82 9.13 -3.82
CA ILE A 825 5.26 8.54 -2.62
C ILE A 825 3.76 8.45 -2.81
N TYR A 826 3.22 7.37 -2.29
CA TYR A 826 1.80 7.18 -2.19
C TYR A 826 1.29 7.81 -0.89
N ALA A 827 0.39 8.78 -1.01
CA ALA A 827 -0.29 9.40 0.11
C ALA A 827 -1.74 8.92 0.12
N LEU A 828 -2.08 8.09 1.11
CA LEU A 828 -3.46 7.84 1.46
C LEU A 828 -3.98 9.02 2.30
N LYS A 829 -5.16 9.52 1.97
CA LYS A 829 -5.83 10.59 2.70
C LYS A 829 -7.15 10.09 3.28
N LEU A 830 -7.40 10.45 4.53
CA LEU A 830 -8.69 10.28 5.20
C LEU A 830 -9.33 11.67 5.30
N GLY A 831 -10.32 11.95 4.45
CA GLY A 831 -10.76 13.32 4.19
C GLY A 831 -9.61 14.16 3.62
N ASP A 832 -9.30 15.29 4.25
CA ASP A 832 -8.20 16.18 3.84
C ASP A 832 -6.86 15.89 4.55
N LYS A 833 -6.81 14.91 5.46
CA LYS A 833 -5.62 14.60 6.26
C LYS A 833 -4.78 13.47 5.63
N GLU A 834 -3.49 13.71 5.45
CA GLU A 834 -2.49 12.69 5.08
C GLU A 834 -2.18 11.76 6.26
N ILE A 835 -1.73 10.52 5.97
CA ILE A 835 -1.39 9.50 6.99
C ILE A 835 -0.50 10.05 8.10
N ASP A 836 0.50 10.86 7.77
CA ASP A 836 1.48 11.35 8.75
C ASP A 836 0.90 12.35 9.76
N LYS A 837 -0.23 12.96 9.39
CA LYS A 837 -0.98 13.89 10.24
C LYS A 837 -2.07 13.17 11.05
N LEU A 838 -2.28 11.88 10.82
CA LEU A 838 -3.24 11.07 11.58
C LEU A 838 -2.64 10.69 12.93
N SER A 839 -3.47 10.80 13.97
CA SER A 839 -3.18 10.22 15.28
C SER A 839 -3.04 8.69 15.20
N PRO A 840 -2.33 8.04 16.14
CA PRO A 840 -2.26 6.58 16.18
C PRO A 840 -3.64 5.89 16.18
N GLY A 841 -4.63 6.50 16.83
CA GLY A 841 -6.03 6.04 16.80
C GLY A 841 -6.64 6.11 15.39
N GLU A 842 -6.54 7.26 14.71
CA GLU A 842 -7.03 7.42 13.33
C GLU A 842 -6.34 6.44 12.35
N LYS A 843 -5.03 6.21 12.50
CA LYS A 843 -4.29 5.20 11.72
C LYS A 843 -4.81 3.79 11.97
N GLY A 844 -5.11 3.45 13.23
CA GLY A 844 -5.68 2.16 13.61
C GLY A 844 -7.07 1.94 13.01
N ALA A 845 -7.95 2.95 13.11
CA ALA A 845 -9.27 2.90 12.49
C ALA A 845 -9.17 2.70 10.98
N LEU A 846 -8.29 3.46 10.30
CA LEU A 846 -8.05 3.35 8.87
C LEU A 846 -7.65 1.93 8.48
N LEU A 847 -6.65 1.35 9.14
CA LEU A 847 -6.20 -0.01 8.86
C LEU A 847 -7.29 -1.06 9.07
N LEU A 848 -8.07 -0.92 10.15
CA LEU A 848 -9.21 -1.80 10.41
C LEU A 848 -10.29 -1.68 9.34
N MET A 849 -10.58 -0.48 8.85
CA MET A 849 -11.48 -0.29 7.71
C MET A 849 -10.97 -0.98 6.45
N PHE A 850 -9.66 -0.89 6.18
CA PHE A 850 -9.05 -1.60 5.06
C PHE A 850 -9.26 -3.11 5.18
N TYR A 851 -8.99 -3.70 6.34
CA TYR A 851 -9.26 -5.13 6.54
C TYR A 851 -10.74 -5.48 6.47
N LEU A 852 -11.64 -4.66 7.01
CA LEU A 852 -13.07 -4.97 7.16
C LEU A 852 -13.91 -4.68 5.92
N LEU A 853 -13.54 -3.68 5.12
CA LEU A 853 -14.34 -3.24 3.96
C LEU A 853 -13.61 -3.45 2.64
N VAL A 854 -12.33 -3.10 2.56
CA VAL A 854 -11.60 -3.08 1.28
C VAL A 854 -11.05 -4.46 0.96
N ASP A 855 -10.37 -5.11 1.90
CA ASP A 855 -9.75 -6.41 1.73
C ASP A 855 -10.73 -7.47 1.21
N LEU A 856 -10.39 -8.11 0.09
CA LEU A 856 -11.18 -9.15 -0.56
C LEU A 856 -10.97 -10.54 0.09
N ASP A 857 -10.07 -10.63 1.07
CA ASP A 857 -9.84 -11.85 1.85
C ASP A 857 -11.08 -12.26 2.67
N ASP A 858 -11.52 -13.48 2.44
CA ASP A 858 -12.69 -14.11 3.06
C ASP A 858 -12.33 -15.16 4.12
N ARG A 859 -11.04 -15.30 4.47
CA ARG A 859 -10.61 -16.07 5.65
C ARG A 859 -11.21 -15.47 6.94
N PRO A 860 -11.44 -16.27 8.00
CA PRO A 860 -11.84 -15.75 9.29
C PRO A 860 -10.88 -14.66 9.77
N LEU A 861 -11.43 -13.51 10.14
CA LEU A 861 -10.67 -12.40 10.71
C LEU A 861 -10.80 -12.42 12.23
N ILE A 862 -9.68 -12.42 12.93
CA ILE A 862 -9.62 -12.30 14.38
C ILE A 862 -8.92 -10.99 14.73
N ILE A 863 -9.57 -10.13 15.52
CA ILE A 863 -9.02 -8.84 15.95
C ILE A 863 -9.03 -8.79 17.48
N ASP A 864 -7.86 -8.62 18.09
CA ASP A 864 -7.75 -8.41 19.53
C ASP A 864 -7.77 -6.91 19.88
N GLN A 865 -8.80 -6.49 20.60
CA GLN A 865 -8.99 -5.13 21.14
C GLN A 865 -8.81 -4.02 20.10
N PRO A 866 -9.62 -4.01 19.02
CA PRO A 866 -9.58 -2.95 18.02
C PRO A 866 -9.85 -1.53 18.58
N GLU A 867 -10.45 -1.43 19.77
CA GLU A 867 -10.88 -0.18 20.40
C GLU A 867 -9.83 0.50 21.31
N GLU A 868 -8.72 -0.14 21.68
CA GLU A 868 -7.84 0.37 22.78
C GLU A 868 -7.30 1.79 22.53
N ASN A 869 -7.10 2.17 21.26
CA ASN A 869 -6.59 3.50 20.86
C ASN A 869 -7.68 4.44 20.29
N LEU A 870 -8.96 4.08 20.43
CA LEU A 870 -10.09 4.84 19.89
C LEU A 870 -11.04 5.27 21.03
N ASP A 871 -11.54 6.50 20.94
CA ASP A 871 -12.63 6.93 21.82
C ASP A 871 -13.97 6.27 21.43
N ASN A 872 -14.93 6.25 22.35
CA ASN A 872 -16.22 5.60 22.14
C ASN A 872 -17.02 6.17 20.95
N GLN A 873 -16.88 7.46 20.66
CA GLN A 873 -17.56 8.09 19.52
C GLN A 873 -16.93 7.61 18.22
N SER A 874 -15.61 7.61 18.12
CA SER A 874 -14.87 7.08 16.96
C SER A 874 -15.17 5.59 16.73
N VAL A 875 -15.27 4.77 17.78
CA VAL A 875 -15.68 3.36 17.66
C VAL A 875 -17.07 3.24 17.04
N PHE A 876 -18.04 4.04 17.51
CA PHE A 876 -19.42 4.01 17.03
C PHE A 876 -19.56 4.52 15.60
N GLU A 877 -18.92 5.64 15.27
CA GLU A 877 -19.06 6.29 13.97
C GLU A 877 -18.25 5.58 12.89
N LEU A 878 -17.04 5.09 13.23
CA LEU A 878 -16.10 4.55 12.25
C LEU A 878 -16.10 3.01 12.19
N LEU A 879 -15.98 2.29 13.32
CA LEU A 879 -15.78 0.84 13.29
C LEU A 879 -17.08 0.04 13.18
N VAL A 880 -18.13 0.43 13.92
CA VAL A 880 -19.40 -0.32 13.95
C VAL A 880 -19.98 -0.55 12.55
N PRO A 881 -20.09 0.47 11.66
CA PRO A 881 -20.63 0.24 10.31
C PRO A 881 -19.77 -0.75 9.51
N CYS A 882 -18.45 -0.66 9.65
CA CYS A 882 -17.51 -1.55 8.98
C CYS A 882 -17.69 -3.00 9.42
N ILE A 883 -17.84 -3.24 10.73
CA ILE A 883 -18.03 -4.59 11.29
C ILE A 883 -19.39 -5.16 10.86
N LYS A 884 -20.46 -4.35 10.87
CA LYS A 884 -21.81 -4.79 10.45
C LYS A 884 -21.85 -5.23 8.99
N GLU A 885 -21.10 -4.57 8.12
CA GLU A 885 -20.95 -4.99 6.72
C GLU A 885 -20.07 -6.24 6.62
N ALA A 886 -18.92 -6.24 7.29
CA ALA A 886 -17.93 -7.29 7.20
C ALA A 886 -18.43 -8.65 7.75
N LYS A 887 -19.29 -8.65 8.78
CA LYS A 887 -19.84 -9.89 9.35
C LYS A 887 -20.80 -10.63 8.41
N ASN A 888 -21.28 -9.96 7.36
CA ASN A 888 -22.11 -10.61 6.34
C ASN A 888 -21.26 -11.39 5.33
N ARG A 889 -20.05 -10.93 5.02
CA ARG A 889 -19.17 -11.52 3.99
C ARG A 889 -18.22 -12.62 4.49
N ARG A 890 -17.82 -12.57 5.76
CA ARG A 890 -16.88 -13.53 6.39
C ARG A 890 -17.10 -13.65 7.89
N GLN A 891 -16.56 -14.71 8.49
CA GLN A 891 -16.57 -14.91 9.94
C GLN A 891 -15.59 -13.96 10.64
N ILE A 892 -16.03 -13.33 11.73
CA ILE A 892 -15.22 -12.35 12.47
C ILE A 892 -15.22 -12.70 13.96
N PHE A 893 -14.04 -12.70 14.56
CA PHE A 893 -13.86 -12.75 16.01
C PHE A 893 -13.32 -11.41 16.49
N ILE A 894 -14.00 -10.80 17.45
CA ILE A 894 -13.55 -9.56 18.09
C ILE A 894 -13.38 -9.82 19.57
N VAL A 895 -12.17 -9.65 20.09
CA VAL A 895 -11.95 -9.56 21.52
C VAL A 895 -12.11 -8.11 21.92
N THR A 896 -12.95 -7.84 22.91
CA THR A 896 -13.14 -6.48 23.41
C THR A 896 -13.25 -6.49 24.94
N HIS A 897 -12.72 -5.44 25.56
CA HIS A 897 -12.99 -5.16 26.97
C HIS A 897 -14.14 -4.16 27.15
N ASN A 898 -14.66 -3.62 26.04
CA ASN A 898 -15.80 -2.72 25.95
C ASN A 898 -16.97 -3.43 25.22
N PRO A 899 -17.86 -4.15 25.94
CA PRO A 899 -18.96 -4.87 25.31
C PRO A 899 -19.92 -4.01 24.48
N ASN A 900 -19.81 -2.67 24.52
CA ASN A 900 -20.55 -1.76 23.66
C ASN A 900 -20.31 -2.09 22.18
N LEU A 901 -19.08 -2.50 21.83
CA LEU A 901 -18.76 -2.95 20.48
C LEU A 901 -19.57 -4.19 20.09
N ALA A 902 -19.76 -5.14 21.02
CA ALA A 902 -20.56 -6.35 20.80
C ALA A 902 -22.05 -6.02 20.62
N VAL A 903 -22.58 -5.13 21.48
CA VAL A 903 -23.99 -4.76 21.50
C VAL A 903 -24.36 -3.93 20.27
N VAL A 904 -23.61 -2.87 19.99
CA VAL A 904 -23.93 -1.95 18.89
C VAL A 904 -23.68 -2.61 17.51
N CYS A 905 -22.72 -3.52 17.40
CA CYS A 905 -22.53 -4.31 16.17
C CYS A 905 -23.59 -5.41 15.99
N ASP A 906 -24.51 -5.59 16.95
CA ASP A 906 -25.48 -6.69 16.95
C ASP A 906 -24.80 -8.06 16.78
N ALA A 907 -23.83 -8.37 17.65
CA ALA A 907 -23.06 -9.61 17.55
C ALA A 907 -23.96 -10.85 17.62
N GLU A 908 -23.80 -11.76 16.66
CA GLU A 908 -24.57 -13.00 16.64
C GLU A 908 -24.24 -13.91 17.81
N GLN A 909 -22.98 -13.94 18.25
CA GLN A 909 -22.56 -14.69 19.42
C GLN A 909 -21.71 -13.85 20.35
N ILE A 910 -21.99 -13.98 21.64
CA ILE A 910 -21.16 -13.44 22.71
C ILE A 910 -20.57 -14.60 23.51
N ILE A 911 -19.26 -14.51 23.74
CA ILE A 911 -18.49 -15.42 24.58
C ILE A 911 -17.95 -14.62 25.75
N TYR A 912 -18.56 -14.78 26.92
CA TYR A 912 -18.08 -14.20 28.16
C TYR A 912 -17.00 -15.09 28.78
N SER A 913 -15.79 -14.54 28.92
CA SER A 913 -14.64 -15.20 29.51
C SER A 913 -14.48 -14.82 30.98
N SER A 914 -14.31 -15.83 31.83
CA SER A 914 -14.00 -15.67 33.26
C SER A 914 -12.95 -16.68 33.70
N ILE A 915 -12.22 -16.33 34.77
CA ILE A 915 -11.22 -17.21 35.35
C ILE A 915 -11.45 -17.39 36.86
N ASP A 916 -11.56 -18.64 37.30
CA ASP A 916 -11.59 -18.99 38.71
C ASP A 916 -10.16 -19.23 39.22
N LYS A 917 -9.53 -18.17 39.73
CA LYS A 917 -8.18 -18.22 40.29
C LYS A 917 -8.08 -19.05 41.58
N LYS A 918 -9.21 -19.32 42.25
CA LYS A 918 -9.23 -20.09 43.52
C LYS A 918 -9.32 -21.59 43.26
N ASN A 919 -9.90 -21.99 42.12
CA ASN A 919 -10.08 -23.38 41.74
C ASN A 919 -9.16 -23.76 40.56
N GLY A 920 -7.85 -23.82 40.81
CA GLY A 920 -6.86 -24.29 39.84
C GLY A 920 -6.77 -23.46 38.55
N ASN A 921 -7.12 -22.17 38.60
CA ASN A 921 -7.12 -21.25 37.47
C ASN A 921 -8.01 -21.69 36.29
N ARG A 922 -9.14 -22.34 36.58
CA ARG A 922 -10.07 -22.80 35.54
C ARG A 922 -10.63 -21.61 34.75
N VAL A 923 -10.50 -21.68 33.43
CA VAL A 923 -11.09 -20.70 32.51
C VAL A 923 -12.46 -21.20 32.08
N ASN A 924 -13.49 -20.39 32.28
CA ASN A 924 -14.86 -20.70 31.94
C ASN A 924 -15.38 -19.73 30.88
N TYR A 925 -16.11 -20.28 29.92
CA TYR A 925 -16.74 -19.54 28.83
C TYR A 925 -18.26 -19.73 28.88
N LEU A 926 -18.98 -18.63 29.02
CA LEU A 926 -20.44 -18.60 28.86
C LEU A 926 -20.74 -18.09 27.45
N THR A 927 -21.51 -18.84 26.67
CA THR A 927 -21.78 -18.52 25.27
C THR A 927 -23.27 -18.40 24.99
N GLY A 928 -23.66 -17.42 24.19
CA GLY A 928 -25.04 -17.31 23.70
C GLY A 928 -25.29 -16.04 22.92
N ALA A 929 -26.56 -15.77 22.64
CA ALA A 929 -27.03 -14.58 21.95
C ALA A 929 -27.13 -13.37 22.90
N ILE A 930 -27.25 -12.16 22.36
CA ILE A 930 -27.46 -10.93 23.15
C ILE A 930 -28.76 -10.99 23.96
N GLU A 931 -29.81 -11.56 23.37
CA GLU A 931 -31.14 -11.74 23.99
C GLU A 931 -31.18 -12.84 25.08
N ASN A 932 -30.11 -13.61 25.24
CA ASN A 932 -30.02 -14.60 26.31
C ASN A 932 -29.82 -13.88 27.64
N ILE A 933 -30.67 -14.15 28.63
CA ILE A 933 -30.70 -13.45 29.92
C ILE A 933 -29.35 -13.54 30.65
N GLU A 934 -28.73 -14.72 30.68
CA GLU A 934 -27.47 -14.92 31.41
C GLU A 934 -26.33 -14.15 30.75
N VAL A 935 -26.25 -14.19 29.42
CA VAL A 935 -25.27 -13.44 28.63
C VAL A 935 -25.52 -11.93 28.75
N ASN A 936 -26.78 -11.50 28.64
CA ASN A 936 -27.19 -10.09 28.75
C ASN A 936 -26.81 -9.50 30.10
N ASN A 937 -27.04 -10.24 31.19
CA ASN A 937 -26.59 -9.83 32.52
C ASN A 937 -25.06 -9.65 32.56
N LYS A 938 -24.28 -10.52 31.91
CA LYS A 938 -22.82 -10.37 31.84
C LYS A 938 -22.36 -9.19 31.01
N ILE A 939 -23.08 -8.84 29.95
CA ILE A 939 -22.83 -7.62 29.18
C ILE A 939 -23.00 -6.39 30.07
N VAL A 940 -24.13 -6.30 30.79
CA VAL A 940 -24.44 -5.19 31.70
C VAL A 940 -23.46 -5.13 32.87
N ASP A 941 -23.11 -6.28 33.47
CA ASP A 941 -22.13 -6.36 34.55
C ASP A 941 -20.76 -5.78 34.14
N ILE A 942 -20.33 -5.99 32.88
CA ILE A 942 -19.05 -5.47 32.40
C ILE A 942 -19.16 -3.98 32.02
N LEU A 943 -20.21 -3.59 31.30
CA LEU A 943 -20.37 -2.22 30.79
C LEU A 943 -20.70 -1.21 31.88
N GLU A 944 -21.68 -1.57 32.71
CA GLU A 944 -22.34 -0.66 33.65
C GLU A 944 -22.04 -1.03 35.10
N GLY A 945 -21.32 -2.13 35.32
CA GLY A 945 -21.04 -2.69 36.64
C GLY A 945 -22.18 -3.58 37.14
N THR A 946 -23.43 -3.11 37.10
CA THR A 946 -24.65 -3.85 37.46
C THR A 946 -25.92 -3.14 36.94
N TRP A 947 -27.06 -3.84 36.89
CA TRP A 947 -28.38 -3.24 36.58
C TRP A 947 -28.74 -2.00 37.40
N PRO A 948 -28.59 -1.96 38.75
CA PRO A 948 -28.87 -0.75 39.53
C PRO A 948 -28.02 0.47 39.14
N ALA A 949 -26.79 0.24 38.68
CA ALA A 949 -25.90 1.30 38.23
C ALA A 949 -26.35 1.85 36.86
N PHE A 950 -26.76 0.96 35.95
CA PHE A 950 -27.37 1.34 34.68
C PHE A 950 -28.65 2.14 34.89
N ASP A 951 -29.59 1.65 35.71
CA ASP A 951 -30.86 2.35 35.99
C ASP A 951 -30.63 3.73 36.61
N ASN A 952 -29.65 3.87 37.50
CA ASN A 952 -29.28 5.16 38.08
C ASN A 952 -28.73 6.14 37.02
N ARG A 953 -27.88 5.67 36.09
CA ARG A 953 -27.40 6.49 34.97
C ARG A 953 -28.54 6.89 34.04
N THR A 954 -29.35 5.92 33.61
CA THR A 954 -30.51 6.13 32.75
C THR A 954 -31.48 7.13 33.36
N ASN A 955 -31.83 6.99 34.64
CA ASN A 955 -32.69 7.95 35.34
C ASN A 955 -32.08 9.36 35.37
N LYS A 956 -30.76 9.50 35.59
CA LYS A 956 -30.09 10.80 35.59
C LYS A 956 -30.05 11.46 34.21
N TYR A 957 -29.92 10.67 33.14
CA TYR A 957 -29.89 11.19 31.78
C TYR A 957 -31.30 11.52 31.26
N ILE A 958 -32.26 10.62 31.47
CA ILE A 958 -33.63 10.76 30.97
C ILE A 958 -34.43 11.80 31.78
N MET A 959 -34.19 11.98 33.08
CA MET A 959 -34.90 13.04 33.84
C MET A 959 -34.52 14.47 33.46
N LEU A 960 -33.52 14.67 32.58
CA LEU A 960 -33.06 15.98 32.13
C LEU A 960 -33.41 16.29 30.66
N VAL A 961 -34.01 15.34 29.94
CA VAL A 961 -34.44 15.45 28.52
C VAL A 961 -35.95 15.30 28.47
#